data_AF-A0A1A8ZQ51-F1
#
_entry.id   AF-A0A1A8ZQ51-F1
#
_cell.length_a   1.000
_cell.length_b   1.000
_cell.length_c   1.000
_cell.angle_alpha   90.00
_cell.angle_beta   90.00
_cell.angle_gamma   90.00
#
_symmetry.space_group_name_H-M   'P 1'
#
loop_
_entity.id
_entity.type
_entity.pdbx_description
1 polymer ?
#
loop_
_entity_poly.entity_id
_entity_poly.type
_entity_poly.pdbx_seq_one_letter_code
_entity_poly.pdbx_strand_id
1 'polypeptide(L)'
;MPAVPEAPDRLNGPLCKTRSSESTPNGSDVRSGMGFVDVVVPAEWASETLVRAEFSGAGTGSAPLTWAQQVMWRSVARYGSNHVFLNLRRTVPVSARAGVDLAAAVRAVGAWMGRHGSLRTRVRVVDGEPRQETAAAGVLPLLVRAGTGDGARAAREVAGRLGDVAFDHAAEWPLRVALIIVDDRVRQVVAVFSHSTVDAHAAEQVLRELRLILLRGGLYTPAGPQSLDVARLQHGPDRGRSARAVAYWLREFRRLPAEPLPSAGPGLEPPLRRGVLVSPAAGAAARLIAARHRVSVSAVLLAGVTALAAGRSGRRICGLFPMAHNRFRAGYANAVANLGQIGFCVVDLAGRPDFAGLLSRVWAASLDGLRHAYYDPATLRHAFGEQGVDHASAFLPHYYFNDVRLPVGGVDPVPAATRSELRAALAHSTFSWTAGLHQASWHLLTHVVDEAAGVGFTLTVDTRHVALDTVEPFLRGLEELLVEAAFAEVPWPWSPVDARPGEAPVPVPVAGVEETAYAEFHGGRAGTGPLSWGQRAMWRTVEEFASPAAYRVLSLPRTLAVSARADVAVPRALGALGGLVARHESLRTRIRRRDGELHQEAAASGRLSVLVHAVPRPADDPDGRTAAAELAERLGGSPFDHVTEWPLRVALVTVDDRVRQVVAVFSHSTVDFHAAETVLRDLRVLLLRGSLDTPPGLQSLDLAERERGVERRRSERAVEYWLRQFDGLTASLSDPVGPAPGPRYRRGSLVSPAVHQAARLVAARHGVSSSTALLAATAAVLSADPGQDTCGIVVMANNRFLPGYDRAVGTVNQIGLCRLDLADRPGFAELLPRARRAALDAYRHAYYDPAAFEQAFTDLGHDHRSVLAPFCYLNDIRLSHDVGTDAAGPDEAALRATVARGAFRWREPLDQFAWRCRVQALDAPGAVELVVTADTRYLPAERVEPFLRGVEALLVEAAFRDVPWPWSPFPGRDPAG
;
A
#
# COMPACT_ATOMS: atom_id res chain seq x y z
N MET A 1 -45.05 56.95 -31.21
CA MET A 1 -45.17 55.79 -32.13
C MET A 1 -43.96 55.84 -33.06
N PRO A 2 -43.22 54.74 -33.30
CA PRO A 2 -43.78 53.44 -33.69
C PRO A 2 -43.24 52.22 -32.91
N ALA A 3 -43.89 51.08 -33.14
CA ALA A 3 -43.73 49.80 -32.45
C ALA A 3 -43.32 48.69 -33.44
N VAL A 4 -42.45 47.78 -32.96
CA VAL A 4 -42.23 46.34 -33.24
C VAL A 4 -42.15 45.85 -34.71
N PRO A 5 -41.14 45.01 -35.01
CA PRO A 5 -41.46 43.65 -35.49
C PRO A 5 -40.63 42.51 -34.85
N GLU A 6 -41.20 41.32 -34.99
CA GLU A 6 -40.89 40.00 -34.43
C GLU A 6 -39.60 39.32 -34.96
N ALA A 7 -39.24 38.23 -34.27
CA ALA A 7 -38.07 37.37 -34.43
C ALA A 7 -37.98 36.59 -35.75
N PRO A 8 -36.80 35.99 -36.03
CA PRO A 8 -36.77 34.72 -36.76
C PRO A 8 -35.98 33.59 -36.06
N ASP A 9 -36.40 32.39 -36.45
CA ASP A 9 -36.06 31.03 -36.08
C ASP A 9 -34.60 30.56 -36.30
N ARG A 10 -34.24 29.57 -35.45
CA ARG A 10 -33.53 28.31 -35.71
C ARG A 10 -32.43 28.26 -36.79
N LEU A 11 -31.18 28.10 -36.32
CA LEU A 11 -30.08 27.53 -37.10
C LEU A 11 -30.12 25.98 -37.03
N ASN A 12 -30.82 25.37 -37.98
CA ASN A 12 -30.66 23.99 -38.41
C ASN A 12 -30.11 24.02 -39.85
N GLY A 13 -28.97 23.37 -40.12
CA GLY A 13 -28.46 23.16 -41.49
C GLY A 13 -27.01 22.67 -41.55
N PRO A 14 -26.60 21.95 -42.63
CA PRO A 14 -26.18 20.54 -42.51
C PRO A 14 -24.80 20.22 -43.14
N LEU A 15 -24.15 19.13 -42.69
CA LEU A 15 -23.02 18.49 -43.37
C LEU A 15 -23.42 17.09 -43.86
N CYS A 16 -24.20 17.05 -44.93
CA CYS A 16 -24.31 15.87 -45.78
C CYS A 16 -24.65 16.34 -47.20
N LYS A 17 -23.75 16.11 -48.17
CA LYS A 17 -24.07 16.19 -49.59
C LYS A 17 -23.98 14.78 -50.17
N THR A 18 -25.14 14.17 -50.38
CA THR A 18 -25.35 13.05 -51.29
C THR A 18 -25.66 13.59 -52.69
N ARG A 19 -25.07 12.97 -53.73
CA ARG A 19 -25.61 13.04 -55.10
C ARG A 19 -26.87 12.17 -55.19
N SER A 20 -27.86 12.69 -55.90
CA SER A 20 -29.22 12.18 -56.07
C SER A 20 -29.41 11.35 -57.33
N SER A 21 -30.26 10.31 -57.27
CA SER A 21 -31.40 10.09 -58.18
C SER A 21 -32.31 8.96 -57.65
N GLU A 22 -33.56 9.33 -57.33
CA GLU A 22 -34.86 8.70 -57.68
C GLU A 22 -35.00 7.16 -57.61
N SER A 23 -36.03 6.51 -57.02
CA SER A 23 -37.43 6.86 -56.78
C SER A 23 -38.13 5.82 -55.84
N THR A 24 -39.07 6.30 -54.98
CA THR A 24 -40.29 5.65 -54.41
C THR A 24 -40.24 4.32 -53.60
N PRO A 25 -41.25 4.05 -52.72
CA PRO A 25 -41.03 3.58 -51.35
C PRO A 25 -41.56 2.15 -51.07
N ASN A 26 -40.94 1.44 -50.11
CA ASN A 26 -41.63 0.62 -49.10
C ASN A 26 -40.65 -0.19 -48.26
N GLY A 27 -40.96 -0.32 -46.97
CA GLY A 27 -40.63 -1.49 -46.16
C GLY A 27 -39.19 -1.59 -45.66
N SER A 28 -39.06 -1.64 -44.33
CA SER A 28 -38.00 -2.29 -43.56
C SER A 28 -36.95 -3.06 -44.37
N ASP A 29 -35.73 -2.54 -44.45
CA ASP A 29 -34.56 -3.40 -44.61
C ASP A 29 -33.35 -2.84 -43.88
N VAL A 30 -32.88 -3.64 -42.93
CA VAL A 30 -31.56 -3.57 -42.33
C VAL A 30 -30.55 -3.55 -43.46
N ARG A 31 -29.72 -2.50 -43.56
CA ARG A 31 -28.55 -2.54 -44.46
C ARG A 31 -27.60 -3.64 -43.97
N SER A 32 -27.79 -4.85 -44.47
CA SER A 32 -26.84 -5.96 -44.41
C SER A 32 -25.63 -5.59 -45.26
N GLY A 33 -24.42 -5.66 -44.70
CA GLY A 33 -23.21 -5.53 -45.50
C GLY A 33 -21.93 -5.09 -44.82
N MET A 34 -21.92 -4.84 -43.50
CA MET A 34 -20.67 -4.74 -42.74
C MET A 34 -20.74 -5.68 -41.54
N GLY A 35 -19.88 -6.70 -41.55
CA GLY A 35 -19.74 -7.60 -40.42
C GLY A 35 -19.06 -6.86 -39.26
N PHE A 36 -19.26 -7.35 -38.04
CA PHE A 36 -18.59 -6.85 -36.82
C PHE A 36 -17.04 -6.76 -36.93
N VAL A 37 -16.45 -7.45 -37.91
CA VAL A 37 -15.02 -7.41 -38.27
C VAL A 37 -14.59 -6.14 -39.01
N ASP A 38 -15.52 -5.42 -39.66
CA ASP A 38 -15.20 -4.25 -40.48
C ASP A 38 -15.06 -2.95 -39.65
N VAL A 39 -15.39 -3.01 -38.35
CA VAL A 39 -15.59 -1.81 -37.50
C VAL A 39 -14.52 -1.62 -36.41
N VAL A 40 -13.71 -2.64 -36.08
CA VAL A 40 -12.83 -2.58 -34.87
C VAL A 40 -11.35 -2.85 -35.19
N VAL A 41 -11.00 -2.91 -36.46
CA VAL A 41 -9.64 -3.12 -36.92
C VAL A 41 -9.50 -2.24 -38.16
N PRO A 42 -8.73 -1.13 -38.15
CA PRO A 42 -8.45 -0.33 -39.34
C PRO A 42 -8.20 -1.24 -40.54
N ALA A 43 -8.78 -0.94 -41.70
CA ALA A 43 -8.74 -1.81 -42.88
C ALA A 43 -7.31 -2.29 -43.25
N GLU A 44 -6.31 -1.51 -42.88
CA GLU A 44 -4.87 -1.79 -42.98
C GLU A 44 -4.36 -2.97 -42.10
N TRP A 45 -5.16 -3.50 -41.18
CA TRP A 45 -4.83 -4.63 -40.28
C TRP A 45 -5.53 -5.94 -40.69
N ALA A 46 -6.33 -5.94 -41.78
CA ALA A 46 -7.05 -7.12 -42.27
C ALA A 46 -6.14 -8.30 -42.69
N SER A 47 -4.84 -8.05 -42.87
CA SER A 47 -3.81 -9.04 -43.21
C SER A 47 -3.18 -9.74 -42.00
N GLU A 48 -3.48 -9.32 -40.76
CA GLU A 48 -2.90 -9.88 -39.55
C GLU A 48 -3.83 -10.90 -38.85
N THR A 49 -3.24 -11.85 -38.13
CA THR A 49 -3.98 -12.90 -37.41
C THR A 49 -4.78 -12.30 -36.26
N LEU A 50 -6.11 -12.39 -36.36
CA LEU A 50 -7.04 -11.99 -35.30
C LEU A 50 -7.64 -13.23 -34.64
N VAL A 51 -7.59 -13.27 -33.31
CA VAL A 51 -8.35 -14.25 -32.51
C VAL A 51 -9.46 -13.53 -31.75
N ARG A 52 -10.51 -14.27 -31.38
CA ARG A 52 -11.73 -13.72 -30.77
C ARG A 52 -11.82 -14.14 -29.31
N ALA A 53 -11.84 -13.17 -28.40
CA ALA A 53 -12.14 -13.40 -26.99
C ALA A 53 -13.62 -13.10 -26.73
N GLU A 54 -14.39 -14.15 -26.49
CA GLU A 54 -15.77 -14.00 -26.03
C GLU A 54 -15.81 -13.59 -24.57
N PHE A 55 -16.76 -12.73 -24.23
CA PHE A 55 -17.00 -12.33 -22.86
C PHE A 55 -18.49 -12.29 -22.55
N SER A 56 -18.80 -12.56 -21.29
CA SER A 56 -20.12 -12.40 -20.69
C SER A 56 -19.95 -11.94 -19.26
N GLY A 57 -20.80 -11.02 -18.79
CA GLY A 57 -20.70 -10.54 -17.42
C GLY A 57 -21.91 -9.75 -16.95
N ALA A 58 -22.10 -9.73 -15.63
CA ALA A 58 -23.19 -9.01 -14.97
C ALA A 58 -23.08 -7.48 -15.13
N GLY A 59 -24.15 -6.75 -14.80
CA GLY A 59 -24.15 -5.29 -14.77
C GLY A 59 -24.40 -4.61 -16.13
N THR A 60 -25.43 -5.04 -16.87
CA THR A 60 -25.88 -4.37 -18.11
C THR A 60 -26.84 -3.22 -17.80
N GLY A 61 -26.86 -2.20 -18.66
CA GLY A 61 -27.80 -1.09 -18.57
C GLY A 61 -27.31 0.18 -19.26
N SER A 62 -28.19 1.18 -19.26
CA SER A 62 -27.89 2.54 -19.74
C SER A 62 -27.95 3.53 -18.59
N ALA A 63 -27.01 4.48 -18.55
CA ALA A 63 -26.98 5.56 -17.58
C ALA A 63 -26.52 6.88 -18.24
N PRO A 64 -26.79 8.03 -17.63
CA PRO A 64 -26.10 9.26 -17.99
C PRO A 64 -24.58 9.10 -17.88
N LEU A 65 -23.83 9.90 -18.62
CA LEU A 65 -22.37 9.92 -18.51
C LEU A 65 -21.92 10.25 -17.09
N THR A 66 -20.85 9.59 -16.62
CA THR A 66 -20.11 10.07 -15.46
C THR A 66 -19.59 11.48 -15.73
N TRP A 67 -19.33 12.25 -14.67
CA TRP A 67 -18.80 13.61 -14.81
C TRP A 67 -17.49 13.67 -15.60
N ALA A 68 -16.58 12.70 -15.43
CA ALA A 68 -15.37 12.62 -16.22
C ALA A 68 -15.66 12.24 -17.70
N GLN A 69 -16.62 11.35 -17.95
CA GLN A 69 -17.08 11.05 -19.32
C GLN A 69 -17.63 12.29 -20.03
N GLN A 70 -18.36 13.16 -19.33
CA GLN A 70 -18.85 14.41 -19.93
C GLN A 70 -17.70 15.34 -20.36
N VAL A 71 -16.62 15.42 -19.57
CA VAL A 71 -15.42 16.20 -19.94
C VAL A 71 -14.81 15.63 -21.21
N MET A 72 -14.64 14.30 -21.27
CA MET A 72 -14.07 13.61 -22.43
C MET A 72 -14.92 13.78 -23.69
N TRP A 73 -16.23 13.51 -23.58
CA TRP A 73 -17.19 13.64 -24.68
C TRP A 73 -17.18 15.04 -25.28
N ARG A 74 -17.23 16.06 -24.42
CA ARG A 74 -17.20 17.46 -24.87
C ARG A 74 -15.86 17.86 -25.49
N SER A 75 -14.75 17.35 -24.95
CA SER A 75 -13.43 17.58 -25.51
C SER A 75 -13.33 17.03 -26.93
N VAL A 76 -13.76 15.79 -27.14
CA VAL A 76 -13.81 15.15 -28.47
C VAL A 76 -14.73 15.91 -29.43
N ALA A 77 -15.93 16.28 -28.98
CA ALA A 77 -16.89 17.02 -29.80
C ALA A 77 -16.39 18.41 -30.21
N ARG A 78 -15.57 19.07 -29.37
CA ARG A 78 -15.13 20.45 -29.59
C ARG A 78 -13.79 20.56 -30.31
N TYR A 79 -12.83 19.71 -29.97
CA TYR A 79 -11.45 19.83 -30.41
C TYR A 79 -11.02 18.74 -31.40
N GLY A 80 -11.96 17.89 -31.80
CA GLY A 80 -11.62 16.63 -32.45
C GLY A 80 -10.92 15.67 -31.47
N SER A 81 -10.61 14.46 -31.94
CA SER A 81 -10.01 13.46 -31.07
C SER A 81 -8.52 13.78 -30.82
N ASN A 82 -8.17 14.16 -29.59
CA ASN A 82 -6.79 14.15 -29.07
C ASN A 82 -6.29 12.72 -28.78
N HIS A 83 -6.65 11.77 -29.65
CA HIS A 83 -6.56 10.33 -29.46
C HIS A 83 -5.18 9.82 -29.02
N VAL A 84 -4.11 10.29 -29.66
CA VAL A 84 -2.73 9.87 -29.34
C VAL A 84 -2.37 10.20 -27.89
N PHE A 85 -2.87 11.32 -27.36
CA PHE A 85 -2.61 11.78 -26.01
C PHE A 85 -3.50 11.09 -24.97
N LEU A 86 -4.72 10.73 -25.34
CA LEU A 86 -5.72 10.19 -24.41
C LEU A 86 -5.75 8.67 -24.37
N ASN A 87 -5.19 7.96 -25.36
CA ASN A 87 -5.14 6.51 -25.35
C ASN A 87 -4.12 5.99 -24.33
N LEU A 88 -4.60 5.25 -23.32
CA LEU A 88 -3.76 4.71 -22.25
C LEU A 88 -3.12 3.41 -22.71
N ARG A 89 -1.88 3.49 -23.19
CA ARG A 89 -1.08 2.32 -23.62
C ARG A 89 -0.43 1.63 -22.43
N ARG A 90 -0.59 0.30 -22.33
CA ARG A 90 0.00 -0.52 -21.28
C ARG A 90 0.46 -1.87 -21.82
N THR A 91 1.58 -2.36 -21.30
CA THR A 91 2.13 -3.67 -21.66
C THR A 91 2.33 -4.49 -20.40
N VAL A 92 1.83 -5.73 -20.42
CA VAL A 92 1.97 -6.70 -19.34
C VAL A 92 2.94 -7.79 -19.79
N PRO A 93 4.13 -7.87 -19.19
CA PRO A 93 5.02 -9.00 -19.43
C PRO A 93 4.45 -10.26 -18.77
N VAL A 94 4.45 -11.36 -19.51
CA VAL A 94 4.02 -12.68 -19.04
C VAL A 94 5.27 -13.49 -18.72
N SER A 95 5.36 -13.97 -17.47
CA SER A 95 6.57 -14.67 -17.01
C SER A 95 6.81 -15.96 -17.79
N ALA A 96 8.08 -16.25 -18.09
CA ALA A 96 8.48 -17.47 -18.79
C ALA A 96 8.01 -18.75 -18.09
N ARG A 97 7.93 -18.74 -16.75
CA ARG A 97 7.47 -19.88 -15.93
C ARG A 97 5.97 -20.12 -16.00
N ALA A 98 5.17 -19.08 -16.27
CA ALA A 98 3.71 -19.21 -16.38
C ALA A 98 3.30 -19.87 -17.70
N GLY A 99 4.11 -19.69 -18.76
CA GLY A 99 3.95 -20.38 -20.04
C GLY A 99 2.49 -20.42 -20.53
N VAL A 100 1.84 -19.27 -20.69
CA VAL A 100 0.43 -19.24 -21.09
C VAL A 100 0.35 -19.46 -22.60
N ASP A 101 -0.36 -20.51 -23.03
CA ASP A 101 -0.67 -20.71 -24.45
C ASP A 101 -1.67 -19.67 -24.96
N LEU A 102 -1.78 -19.55 -26.29
CA LEU A 102 -2.66 -18.57 -26.91
C LEU A 102 -4.12 -18.73 -26.48
N ALA A 103 -4.62 -19.97 -26.37
CA ALA A 103 -6.02 -20.23 -26.03
C ALA A 103 -6.35 -19.83 -24.59
N ALA A 104 -5.44 -20.09 -23.65
CA ALA A 104 -5.55 -19.68 -22.25
C ALA A 104 -5.51 -18.16 -22.11
N ALA A 105 -4.63 -17.47 -22.87
CA ALA A 105 -4.58 -16.02 -22.89
C ALA A 105 -5.89 -15.40 -23.44
N VAL A 106 -6.45 -15.97 -24.51
CA VAL A 106 -7.75 -15.55 -25.08
C VAL A 106 -8.87 -15.70 -24.05
N ARG A 107 -8.96 -16.84 -23.36
CA ARG A 107 -9.96 -17.06 -22.28
C ARG A 107 -9.77 -16.09 -21.12
N ALA A 108 -8.52 -15.82 -20.72
CA ALA A 108 -8.20 -14.89 -19.65
C ALA A 108 -8.64 -13.45 -19.99
N VAL A 109 -8.43 -13.01 -21.23
CA VAL A 109 -8.89 -11.70 -21.70
C VAL A 109 -10.44 -11.64 -21.74
N GLY A 110 -11.10 -12.70 -22.17
CA GLY A 110 -12.56 -12.80 -22.13
C GLY A 110 -13.14 -12.70 -20.72
N ALA A 111 -12.57 -13.45 -19.76
CA ALA A 111 -12.95 -13.39 -18.36
C ALA A 111 -12.68 -12.01 -17.74
N TRP A 112 -11.55 -11.39 -18.09
CA TRP A 112 -11.18 -10.05 -17.67
C TRP A 112 -12.17 -8.98 -18.16
N MET A 113 -12.60 -9.05 -19.43
CA MET A 113 -13.65 -8.17 -19.95
C MET A 113 -15.01 -8.42 -19.29
N GLY A 114 -15.41 -9.68 -19.11
CA GLY A 114 -16.68 -10.04 -18.47
C GLY A 114 -16.80 -9.48 -17.06
N ARG A 115 -15.70 -9.56 -16.31
CA ARG A 115 -15.60 -9.04 -14.94
C ARG A 115 -15.83 -7.53 -14.81
N HIS A 116 -15.37 -6.73 -15.78
CA HIS A 116 -15.40 -5.28 -15.67
C HIS A 116 -16.42 -4.66 -16.64
N GLY A 117 -17.56 -4.21 -16.10
CA GLY A 117 -18.58 -3.50 -16.89
C GLY A 117 -18.02 -2.28 -17.62
N SER A 118 -17.06 -1.55 -17.03
CA SER A 118 -16.44 -0.39 -17.66
C SER A 118 -15.63 -0.71 -18.91
N LEU A 119 -15.09 -1.94 -19.03
CA LEU A 119 -14.40 -2.40 -20.25
C LEU A 119 -15.38 -2.83 -21.35
N ARG A 120 -16.67 -2.98 -21.01
CA ARG A 120 -17.78 -3.35 -21.91
C ARG A 120 -18.77 -2.20 -22.12
N THR A 121 -18.37 -0.98 -21.78
CA THR A 121 -19.21 0.21 -21.85
C THR A 121 -18.90 1.02 -23.10
N ARG A 122 -19.92 1.34 -23.88
CA ARG A 122 -19.84 2.25 -25.03
C ARG A 122 -20.58 3.53 -24.73
N VAL A 123 -20.18 4.62 -25.38
CA VAL A 123 -20.84 5.92 -25.27
C VAL A 123 -21.58 6.20 -26.57
N ARG A 124 -22.90 6.34 -26.50
CA ARG A 124 -23.77 6.54 -27.66
C ARG A 124 -24.66 7.75 -27.45
N VAL A 125 -25.06 8.37 -28.55
CA VAL A 125 -26.09 9.42 -28.52
C VAL A 125 -27.45 8.76 -28.63
N VAL A 126 -28.28 8.94 -27.61
CA VAL A 126 -29.66 8.44 -27.53
C VAL A 126 -30.56 9.66 -27.32
N ASP A 127 -31.53 9.86 -28.21
CA ASP A 127 -32.43 11.02 -28.19
C ASP A 127 -31.72 12.39 -28.14
N GLY A 128 -30.57 12.49 -28.83
CA GLY A 128 -29.75 13.71 -28.86
C GLY A 128 -28.80 13.90 -27.67
N GLU A 129 -28.88 13.04 -26.66
CA GLU A 129 -28.04 13.12 -25.46
C GLU A 129 -27.04 11.96 -25.38
N PRO A 130 -25.78 12.20 -24.99
CA PRO A 130 -24.81 11.13 -24.83
C PRO A 130 -25.10 10.31 -23.57
N ARG A 131 -25.15 8.99 -23.71
CA ARG A 131 -25.35 8.02 -22.65
C ARG A 131 -24.29 6.93 -22.71
N GLN A 132 -24.00 6.34 -21.56
CA GLN A 132 -23.15 5.15 -21.47
C GLN A 132 -24.03 3.90 -21.44
N GLU A 133 -23.62 2.88 -22.18
CA GLU A 133 -24.32 1.61 -22.30
C GLU A 133 -23.35 0.45 -22.07
N THR A 134 -23.64 -0.35 -21.04
CA THR A 134 -22.83 -1.53 -20.71
C THR A 134 -23.48 -2.78 -21.30
N ALA A 135 -22.77 -3.45 -22.21
CA ALA A 135 -23.26 -4.67 -22.88
C ALA A 135 -23.08 -5.90 -22.00
N ALA A 136 -24.07 -6.79 -21.90
CA ALA A 136 -24.01 -8.03 -21.11
C ALA A 136 -22.98 -9.05 -21.63
N ALA A 137 -22.79 -9.12 -22.95
CA ALA A 137 -21.88 -10.03 -23.61
C ALA A 137 -21.37 -9.43 -24.94
N GLY A 138 -20.33 -10.04 -25.50
CA GLY A 138 -19.76 -9.62 -26.76
C GLY A 138 -18.46 -10.34 -27.09
N VAL A 139 -17.81 -9.89 -28.15
CA VAL A 139 -16.56 -10.46 -28.64
C VAL A 139 -15.53 -9.34 -28.79
N LEU A 140 -14.36 -9.50 -28.18
CA LEU A 140 -13.22 -8.62 -28.37
C LEU A 140 -12.23 -9.25 -29.37
N PRO A 141 -11.95 -8.61 -30.51
CA PRO A 141 -10.86 -9.02 -31.38
C PRO A 141 -9.51 -8.77 -30.69
N LEU A 142 -8.62 -9.77 -30.71
CA LEU A 142 -7.25 -9.67 -30.22
C LEU A 142 -6.29 -9.82 -31.40
N LEU A 143 -5.36 -8.88 -31.53
CA LEU A 143 -4.27 -8.98 -32.50
C LEU A 143 -3.22 -9.98 -32.02
N VAL A 144 -2.81 -10.93 -32.86
CA VAL A 144 -1.73 -11.85 -32.56
C VAL A 144 -0.52 -11.51 -33.41
N ARG A 145 0.61 -11.23 -32.76
CA ARG A 145 1.85 -10.89 -33.46
C ARG A 145 3.04 -11.69 -32.97
N ALA A 146 3.84 -12.18 -33.90
CA ALA A 146 5.10 -12.84 -33.58
C ALA A 146 6.13 -11.81 -33.08
N GLY A 147 6.90 -12.19 -32.06
CA GLY A 147 8.02 -11.43 -31.54
C GLY A 147 9.30 -12.26 -31.46
N THR A 148 10.40 -11.62 -31.11
CA THR A 148 11.69 -12.27 -30.81
C THR A 148 12.13 -11.92 -29.39
N GLY A 149 12.98 -12.75 -28.78
CA GLY A 149 13.48 -12.54 -27.42
C GLY A 149 12.37 -12.57 -26.38
N ASP A 150 12.17 -11.48 -25.64
CA ASP A 150 11.07 -11.34 -24.68
C ASP A 150 9.79 -10.74 -25.29
N GLY A 151 9.80 -10.45 -26.60
CA GLY A 151 8.70 -9.83 -27.33
C GLY A 151 8.52 -8.33 -27.08
N ALA A 152 9.37 -7.67 -26.27
CA ALA A 152 9.17 -6.27 -25.87
C ALA A 152 9.23 -5.29 -27.05
N ARG A 153 10.08 -5.53 -28.06
CA ARG A 153 10.15 -4.70 -29.26
C ARG A 153 8.83 -4.73 -30.04
N ALA A 154 8.34 -5.94 -30.34
CA ALA A 154 7.07 -6.12 -31.04
C ALA A 154 5.90 -5.53 -30.23
N ALA A 155 5.91 -5.68 -28.90
CA ALA A 155 4.93 -5.07 -28.03
C ALA A 155 4.91 -3.52 -28.12
N ARG A 156 6.08 -2.87 -28.15
CA ARG A 156 6.18 -1.41 -28.33
C ARG A 156 5.65 -0.95 -29.68
N GLU A 157 6.03 -1.63 -30.75
CA GLU A 157 5.55 -1.31 -32.11
C GLU A 157 4.03 -1.45 -32.20
N VAL A 158 3.46 -2.51 -31.64
CA VAL A 158 2.00 -2.72 -31.62
C VAL A 158 1.29 -1.73 -30.72
N ALA A 159 1.85 -1.39 -29.55
CA ALA A 159 1.27 -0.40 -28.65
C ALA A 159 1.17 0.99 -29.31
N GLY A 160 2.19 1.39 -30.08
CA GLY A 160 2.16 2.59 -30.92
C GLY A 160 1.00 2.50 -31.92
N ARG A 161 1.03 1.49 -32.78
CA ARG A 161 -0.01 1.26 -33.81
C ARG A 161 -1.43 1.26 -33.26
N LEU A 162 -1.70 0.53 -32.18
CA LEU A 162 -3.04 0.45 -31.58
C LEU A 162 -3.48 1.77 -30.91
N GLY A 163 -2.53 2.52 -30.33
CA GLY A 163 -2.81 3.75 -29.61
C GLY A 163 -2.78 5.01 -30.46
N ASP A 164 -2.22 4.96 -31.67
CA ASP A 164 -2.15 6.09 -32.60
C ASP A 164 -3.43 6.28 -33.42
N VAL A 165 -4.45 5.45 -33.19
CA VAL A 165 -5.76 5.53 -33.85
C VAL A 165 -6.84 5.93 -32.85
N ALA A 166 -7.70 6.87 -33.23
CA ALA A 166 -8.83 7.32 -32.41
C ALA A 166 -9.81 6.20 -32.09
N PHE A 167 -10.44 6.29 -30.91
CA PHE A 167 -11.55 5.39 -30.57
C PHE A 167 -12.88 5.91 -31.14
N ASP A 168 -13.66 5.06 -31.81
CA ASP A 168 -15.09 5.24 -32.02
C ASP A 168 -15.84 4.73 -30.79
N HIS A 169 -16.06 5.63 -29.83
CA HIS A 169 -16.69 5.29 -28.55
C HIS A 169 -18.11 4.70 -28.66
N ALA A 170 -18.79 4.85 -29.80
CA ALA A 170 -20.13 4.32 -30.02
C ALA A 170 -20.11 2.92 -30.63
N ALA A 171 -19.16 2.68 -31.54
CA ALA A 171 -19.09 1.47 -32.35
C ALA A 171 -18.15 0.40 -31.76
N GLU A 172 -17.02 0.79 -31.16
CA GLU A 172 -16.00 -0.16 -30.68
C GLU A 172 -15.97 -0.31 -29.15
N TRP A 173 -15.27 -1.35 -28.66
CA TRP A 173 -15.03 -1.54 -27.23
C TRP A 173 -13.98 -0.54 -26.73
N PRO A 174 -14.07 -0.05 -25.48
CA PRO A 174 -13.12 0.92 -24.92
C PRO A 174 -11.74 0.31 -24.58
N LEU A 175 -11.35 -0.75 -25.29
CA LEU A 175 -10.17 -1.56 -25.07
C LEU A 175 -9.75 -2.22 -26.39
N ARG A 176 -8.47 -2.10 -26.75
CA ARG A 176 -7.82 -2.88 -27.81
C ARG A 176 -6.71 -3.72 -27.19
N VAL A 177 -6.55 -4.96 -27.64
CA VAL A 177 -5.58 -5.90 -27.06
C VAL A 177 -4.77 -6.58 -28.15
N ALA A 178 -3.48 -6.76 -27.90
CA ALA A 178 -2.63 -7.64 -28.68
C ALA A 178 -1.87 -8.63 -27.80
N LEU A 179 -1.66 -9.84 -28.33
CA LEU A 179 -0.89 -10.92 -27.74
C LEU A 179 0.39 -11.11 -28.56
N ILE A 180 1.54 -10.92 -27.90
CA ILE A 180 2.85 -11.14 -28.54
C ILE A 180 3.31 -12.55 -28.23
N ILE A 181 3.51 -13.35 -29.27
CA ILE A 181 3.92 -14.75 -29.17
C ILE A 181 5.42 -14.87 -29.45
N VAL A 182 6.12 -15.59 -28.57
CA VAL A 182 7.51 -16.05 -28.77
C VAL A 182 7.59 -17.49 -28.31
N ASP A 183 8.14 -18.37 -29.16
CA ASP A 183 8.23 -19.83 -28.94
C ASP A 183 6.86 -20.46 -28.58
N ASP A 184 5.83 -20.15 -29.38
CA ASP A 184 4.44 -20.61 -29.22
C ASP A 184 3.78 -20.28 -27.86
N ARG A 185 4.36 -19.35 -27.09
CA ARG A 185 3.82 -18.86 -25.82
C ARG A 185 3.60 -17.36 -25.87
N VAL A 186 2.53 -16.90 -25.20
CA VAL A 186 2.28 -15.46 -25.04
C VAL A 186 3.29 -14.90 -24.05
N ARG A 187 4.10 -13.93 -24.48
CA ARG A 187 5.15 -13.27 -23.67
C ARG A 187 4.80 -11.85 -23.27
N GLN A 188 4.00 -11.15 -24.07
CA GLN A 188 3.53 -9.80 -23.75
C GLN A 188 2.04 -9.69 -24.09
N VAL A 189 1.29 -9.03 -23.23
CA VAL A 189 -0.08 -8.58 -23.52
C VAL A 189 -0.07 -7.06 -23.60
N VAL A 190 -0.35 -6.52 -24.78
CA VAL A 190 -0.52 -5.08 -25.00
C VAL A 190 -1.99 -4.76 -24.82
N ALA A 191 -2.30 -3.75 -24.01
CA ALA A 191 -3.65 -3.23 -23.81
C ALA A 191 -3.64 -1.71 -24.05
N VAL A 192 -4.54 -1.23 -24.90
CA VAL A 192 -4.78 0.19 -25.13
C VAL A 192 -6.20 0.50 -24.70
N PHE A 193 -6.34 1.32 -23.67
CA PHE A 193 -7.65 1.69 -23.15
C PHE A 193 -8.11 3.05 -23.67
N SER A 194 -9.41 3.16 -23.89
CA SER A 194 -10.06 4.44 -24.08
C SER A 194 -10.18 5.19 -22.76
N HIS A 195 -9.68 6.43 -22.68
CA HIS A 195 -9.83 7.26 -21.49
C HIS A 195 -11.30 7.61 -21.19
N SER A 196 -12.23 7.33 -22.10
CA SER A 196 -13.65 7.58 -21.90
C SER A 196 -14.22 6.75 -20.73
N THR A 197 -13.77 5.52 -20.51
CA THR A 197 -14.35 4.63 -19.48
C THR A 197 -13.40 4.27 -18.36
N VAL A 198 -12.09 4.43 -18.55
CA VAL A 198 -11.06 4.18 -17.52
C VAL A 198 -10.05 5.31 -17.48
N ASP A 199 -9.57 5.64 -16.28
CA ASP A 199 -8.40 6.51 -16.09
C ASP A 199 -7.15 5.68 -15.79
N ALA A 200 -6.00 6.33 -15.62
CA ALA A 200 -4.73 5.66 -15.36
C ALA A 200 -4.78 4.72 -14.13
N HIS A 201 -5.48 5.12 -13.06
CA HIS A 201 -5.60 4.30 -11.86
C HIS A 201 -6.49 3.06 -12.09
N ALA A 202 -7.64 3.24 -12.74
CA ALA A 202 -8.50 2.13 -13.13
C ALA A 202 -7.75 1.15 -14.06
N ALA A 203 -6.96 1.66 -15.01
CA ALA A 203 -6.14 0.85 -15.91
C ALA A 203 -5.15 -0.04 -15.14
N GLU A 204 -4.39 0.50 -14.17
CA GLU A 204 -3.49 -0.32 -13.35
C GLU A 204 -4.22 -1.38 -12.51
N GLN A 205 -5.38 -1.02 -11.97
CA GLN A 205 -6.19 -1.97 -11.20
C GLN A 205 -6.62 -3.15 -12.08
N VAL A 206 -7.20 -2.89 -13.25
CA VAL A 206 -7.66 -3.97 -14.14
C VAL A 206 -6.48 -4.78 -14.71
N LEU A 207 -5.31 -4.16 -14.92
CA LEU A 207 -4.12 -4.88 -15.39
C LEU A 207 -3.51 -5.78 -14.31
N ARG A 208 -3.53 -5.36 -13.04
CA ARG A 208 -3.16 -6.22 -11.91
C ARG A 208 -4.06 -7.44 -11.86
N GLU A 209 -5.35 -7.25 -12.09
CA GLU A 209 -6.33 -8.34 -12.13
C GLU A 209 -6.10 -9.27 -13.34
N LEU A 210 -5.84 -8.73 -14.54
CA LEU A 210 -5.47 -9.51 -15.72
C LEU A 210 -4.23 -10.38 -15.48
N ARG A 211 -3.19 -9.85 -14.83
CA ARG A 211 -1.99 -10.62 -14.44
C ARG A 211 -2.37 -11.81 -13.56
N LEU A 212 -3.27 -11.62 -12.62
CA LEU A 212 -3.71 -12.69 -11.72
C LEU A 212 -4.58 -13.72 -12.45
N ILE A 213 -5.47 -13.30 -13.35
CA ILE A 213 -6.29 -14.20 -14.18
C ILE A 213 -5.38 -15.05 -15.08
N LEU A 214 -4.40 -14.43 -15.74
CA LEU A 214 -3.40 -15.15 -16.56
C LEU A 214 -2.61 -16.18 -15.75
N LEU A 215 -2.33 -15.91 -14.47
CA LEU A 215 -1.55 -16.80 -13.60
C LEU A 215 -2.38 -17.89 -12.91
N ARG A 216 -3.64 -17.60 -12.54
CA ARG A 216 -4.46 -18.45 -11.66
C ARG A 216 -5.71 -19.00 -12.33
N GLY A 217 -6.00 -18.61 -13.57
CA GLY A 217 -7.20 -19.01 -14.31
C GLY A 217 -8.48 -18.26 -13.91
N GLY A 218 -8.45 -17.42 -12.88
CA GLY A 218 -9.61 -16.65 -12.43
C GLY A 218 -9.35 -15.76 -11.20
N LEU A 219 -10.36 -14.99 -10.84
CA LEU A 219 -10.39 -14.13 -9.64
C LEU A 219 -11.74 -14.26 -8.95
N TYR A 220 -11.70 -14.46 -7.64
CA TYR A 220 -12.89 -14.75 -6.84
C TYR A 220 -13.39 -13.59 -5.99
N THR A 221 -12.59 -12.53 -5.85
CA THR A 221 -13.06 -11.28 -5.22
C THR A 221 -14.02 -10.55 -6.16
N PRO A 222 -15.06 -9.85 -5.67
CA PRO A 222 -15.90 -9.04 -6.54
C PRO A 222 -15.13 -7.84 -7.11
N ALA A 223 -15.52 -7.37 -8.30
CA ALA A 223 -14.99 -6.13 -8.85
C ALA A 223 -15.49 -4.93 -8.02
N GLY A 224 -14.67 -3.87 -7.92
CA GLY A 224 -15.12 -2.61 -7.33
C GLY A 224 -16.20 -1.91 -8.18
N PRO A 225 -16.69 -0.74 -7.76
CA PRO A 225 -17.73 -0.02 -8.49
C PRO A 225 -17.37 0.23 -9.96
N GLN A 226 -18.32 -0.01 -10.85
CA GLN A 226 -18.16 0.16 -12.30
C GLN A 226 -18.75 1.50 -12.76
N SER A 227 -18.55 1.87 -14.03
CA SER A 227 -18.96 3.16 -14.59
C SER A 227 -20.45 3.49 -14.38
N LEU A 228 -21.34 2.49 -14.46
CA LEU A 228 -22.77 2.67 -14.16
C LEU A 228 -23.02 3.00 -12.69
N ASP A 229 -22.32 2.35 -11.76
CA ASP A 229 -22.45 2.61 -10.33
C ASP A 229 -21.95 4.02 -9.98
N VAL A 230 -20.82 4.41 -10.59
CA VAL A 230 -20.26 5.75 -10.46
C VAL A 230 -21.26 6.81 -10.94
N ALA A 231 -21.89 6.61 -12.10
CA ALA A 231 -22.89 7.55 -12.60
C ALA A 231 -24.12 7.65 -11.70
N ARG A 232 -24.62 6.53 -11.16
CA ARG A 232 -25.74 6.55 -10.19
C ARG A 232 -25.41 7.39 -8.96
N LEU A 233 -24.18 7.25 -8.43
CA LEU A 233 -23.73 8.02 -7.27
C LEU A 233 -23.59 9.51 -7.60
N GLN A 234 -22.91 9.84 -8.71
CA GLN A 234 -22.69 11.22 -9.16
C GLN A 234 -24.00 11.96 -9.44
N HIS A 235 -24.94 11.31 -10.12
CA HIS A 235 -26.24 11.90 -10.45
C HIS A 235 -27.28 11.78 -9.33
N GLY A 236 -26.92 11.20 -8.18
CA GLY A 236 -27.78 11.07 -7.00
C GLY A 236 -27.15 11.72 -5.77
N PRO A 237 -26.61 10.91 -4.84
CA PRO A 237 -26.13 11.39 -3.53
C PRO A 237 -24.99 12.41 -3.59
N ASP A 238 -24.18 12.42 -4.66
CA ASP A 238 -23.00 13.29 -4.73
C ASP A 238 -23.28 14.71 -5.26
N ARG A 239 -24.51 15.01 -5.72
CA ARG A 239 -24.88 16.35 -6.25
C ARG A 239 -24.60 17.49 -5.27
N GLY A 240 -24.86 17.28 -3.98
CA GLY A 240 -24.59 18.28 -2.95
C GLY A 240 -23.09 18.61 -2.81
N ARG A 241 -22.19 17.68 -3.15
CA ARG A 241 -20.75 17.94 -3.18
C ARG A 241 -20.34 18.73 -4.42
N SER A 242 -20.91 18.40 -5.58
CA SER A 242 -20.72 19.17 -6.81
C SER A 242 -21.03 20.65 -6.58
N ALA A 243 -22.17 20.96 -5.94
CA ALA A 243 -22.55 22.34 -5.64
C ALA A 243 -21.49 23.09 -4.80
N ARG A 244 -20.89 22.43 -3.80
CA ARG A 244 -19.80 23.03 -2.99
C ARG A 244 -18.53 23.24 -3.81
N ALA A 245 -18.20 22.32 -4.69
CA ALA A 245 -17.08 22.48 -5.61
C ALA A 245 -17.31 23.67 -6.56
N VAL A 246 -18.48 23.77 -7.19
CA VAL A 246 -18.83 24.91 -8.07
C VAL A 246 -18.74 26.24 -7.31
N ALA A 247 -19.26 26.32 -6.09
CA ALA A 247 -19.16 27.53 -5.27
C ALA A 247 -17.70 27.91 -4.95
N TYR A 248 -16.85 26.91 -4.68
CA TYR A 248 -15.41 27.10 -4.52
C TYR A 248 -14.77 27.67 -5.79
N TRP A 249 -15.07 27.09 -6.96
CA TRP A 249 -14.51 27.53 -8.25
C TRP A 249 -14.85 28.98 -8.55
N LEU A 250 -16.10 29.38 -8.35
CA LEU A 250 -16.54 30.77 -8.56
C LEU A 250 -15.83 31.74 -7.61
N ARG A 251 -15.63 31.35 -6.34
CA ARG A 251 -14.94 32.19 -5.37
C ARG A 251 -13.47 32.38 -5.72
N GLU A 252 -12.77 31.30 -6.08
CA GLU A 252 -11.37 31.38 -6.46
C GLU A 252 -11.15 32.13 -7.77
N PHE A 253 -12.08 31.99 -8.73
CA PHE A 253 -11.98 32.69 -10.01
C PHE A 253 -11.95 34.21 -9.84
N ARG A 254 -12.74 34.76 -8.92
CA ARG A 254 -12.75 36.21 -8.62
C ARG A 254 -11.42 36.76 -8.14
N ARG A 255 -10.50 35.90 -7.70
CA ARG A 255 -9.16 36.28 -7.25
C ARG A 255 -8.15 36.37 -8.40
N LEU A 256 -8.47 35.83 -9.58
CA LEU A 256 -7.57 35.86 -10.72
C LEU A 256 -7.51 37.26 -11.36
N PRO A 257 -6.32 37.71 -11.78
CA PRO A 257 -6.22 38.91 -12.61
C PRO A 257 -6.84 38.66 -13.98
N ALA A 258 -7.51 39.65 -14.55
CA ALA A 258 -8.18 39.57 -15.85
C ALA A 258 -7.22 39.58 -17.07
N GLU A 259 -5.91 39.58 -16.84
CA GLU A 259 -4.93 39.82 -17.91
C GLU A 259 -4.59 38.54 -18.70
N PRO A 260 -4.71 38.55 -20.04
CA PRO A 260 -4.34 37.42 -20.89
C PRO A 260 -2.82 37.17 -20.89
N LEU A 261 -2.39 36.01 -21.39
CA LEU A 261 -0.97 35.79 -21.67
C LEU A 261 -0.54 36.70 -22.85
N PRO A 262 0.60 37.40 -22.74
CA PRO A 262 1.11 38.20 -23.85
C PRO A 262 1.40 37.30 -25.06
N SER A 263 1.11 37.79 -26.27
CA SER A 263 1.52 37.13 -27.51
C SER A 263 3.04 37.25 -27.64
N ALA A 264 3.75 36.12 -27.73
CA ALA A 264 5.20 36.09 -27.57
C ALA A 264 5.93 35.08 -28.46
N GLY A 265 5.26 34.43 -29.41
CA GLY A 265 5.90 33.39 -30.21
C GLY A 265 5.49 33.32 -31.68
N PRO A 266 6.16 32.45 -32.46
CA PRO A 266 6.11 32.42 -33.93
C PRO A 266 4.81 31.87 -34.54
N GLY A 267 3.92 31.25 -33.75
CA GLY A 267 2.66 30.69 -34.25
C GLY A 267 2.83 29.60 -35.31
N LEU A 268 3.50 28.49 -34.96
CA LEU A 268 3.81 27.39 -35.88
C LEU A 268 2.62 26.49 -36.20
N GLU A 269 2.78 25.59 -37.16
CA GLU A 269 1.85 24.49 -37.44
C GLU A 269 2.56 23.13 -37.22
N PRO A 270 2.04 22.23 -36.37
CA PRO A 270 0.94 22.45 -35.42
C PRO A 270 1.28 23.51 -34.34
N PRO A 271 0.28 24.28 -33.86
CA PRO A 271 0.49 25.41 -32.94
C PRO A 271 0.97 25.00 -31.55
N LEU A 272 0.59 23.82 -31.07
CA LEU A 272 1.08 23.31 -29.79
C LEU A 272 2.30 22.42 -30.01
N ARG A 273 3.42 22.79 -29.38
CA ARG A 273 4.70 22.05 -29.48
C ARG A 273 5.08 21.48 -28.13
N ARG A 274 5.74 20.32 -28.16
CA ARG A 274 5.95 19.45 -27.00
C ARG A 274 7.42 19.11 -26.83
N GLY A 275 8.06 19.77 -25.86
CA GLY A 275 9.42 19.44 -25.43
C GLY A 275 9.37 18.44 -24.29
N VAL A 276 10.24 17.43 -24.34
CA VAL A 276 10.35 16.36 -23.34
C VAL A 276 11.75 16.37 -22.74
N LEU A 277 11.84 16.55 -21.43
CA LEU A 277 13.07 16.36 -20.67
C LEU A 277 12.93 15.08 -19.83
N VAL A 278 13.85 14.13 -20.00
CA VAL A 278 13.96 12.97 -19.09
C VAL A 278 15.15 13.21 -18.18
N SER A 279 14.89 13.32 -16.88
CA SER A 279 15.86 13.71 -15.87
C SER A 279 16.03 12.62 -14.80
N PRO A 280 17.24 12.06 -14.62
CA PRO A 280 17.53 11.17 -13.50
C PRO A 280 17.65 11.92 -12.17
N ALA A 281 17.90 13.25 -12.19
CA ALA A 281 18.15 14.06 -11.00
C ALA A 281 16.86 14.68 -10.41
N ALA A 282 15.98 15.24 -11.23
CA ALA A 282 14.82 16.02 -10.81
C ALA A 282 13.84 15.22 -9.94
N GLY A 283 13.59 13.95 -10.31
CA GLY A 283 12.73 13.06 -9.52
C GLY A 283 13.31 12.75 -8.14
N ALA A 284 14.64 12.72 -8.05
CA ALA A 284 15.33 12.50 -6.79
C ALA A 284 15.35 13.77 -5.92
N ALA A 285 15.69 14.90 -6.53
CA ALA A 285 15.65 16.20 -5.88
C ALA A 285 14.25 16.57 -5.36
N ALA A 286 13.21 16.34 -6.16
CA ALA A 286 11.83 16.61 -5.76
C ALA A 286 11.39 15.76 -4.56
N ARG A 287 11.88 14.51 -4.46
CA ARG A 287 11.64 13.64 -3.30
C ARG A 287 12.38 14.10 -2.05
N LEU A 288 13.62 14.59 -2.18
CA LEU A 288 14.38 15.20 -1.08
C LEU A 288 13.66 16.44 -0.52
N ILE A 289 13.21 17.35 -1.39
CA ILE A 289 12.44 18.53 -1.00
C ILE A 289 11.12 18.12 -0.34
N ALA A 290 10.39 17.17 -0.94
CA ALA A 290 9.11 16.70 -0.44
C ALA A 290 9.23 16.15 0.99
N ALA A 291 10.28 15.36 1.25
CA ALA A 291 10.61 14.84 2.57
C ALA A 291 10.97 15.95 3.57
N ARG A 292 11.85 16.88 3.17
CA ARG A 292 12.28 18.01 4.00
C ARG A 292 11.12 18.89 4.44
N HIS A 293 10.19 19.19 3.53
CA HIS A 293 9.05 20.07 3.80
C HIS A 293 7.76 19.34 4.18
N ARG A 294 7.77 18.00 4.26
CA ARG A 294 6.61 17.13 4.58
C ARG A 294 5.41 17.37 3.66
N VAL A 295 5.66 17.55 2.36
CA VAL A 295 4.66 17.72 1.31
C VAL A 295 4.76 16.59 0.28
N SER A 296 3.82 16.50 -0.66
CA SER A 296 3.90 15.50 -1.73
C SER A 296 4.95 15.88 -2.79
N VAL A 297 5.56 14.88 -3.45
CA VAL A 297 6.45 15.10 -4.62
C VAL A 297 5.73 15.90 -5.71
N SER A 298 4.45 15.61 -5.94
CA SER A 298 3.64 16.34 -6.91
C SER A 298 3.50 17.83 -6.56
N ALA A 299 3.36 18.15 -5.26
CA ALA A 299 3.34 19.55 -4.80
C ALA A 299 4.69 20.25 -5.00
N VAL A 300 5.82 19.53 -4.83
CA VAL A 300 7.15 20.07 -5.13
C VAL A 300 7.32 20.37 -6.60
N LEU A 301 6.95 19.42 -7.47
CA LEU A 301 7.04 19.60 -8.92
C LEU A 301 6.13 20.74 -9.39
N LEU A 302 4.89 20.80 -8.89
CA LEU A 302 3.98 21.91 -9.15
C LEU A 302 4.57 23.24 -8.67
N ALA A 303 5.23 23.27 -7.51
CA ALA A 303 5.88 24.47 -7.00
C ALA A 303 7.09 24.89 -7.85
N GLY A 304 7.93 23.96 -8.29
CA GLY A 304 9.05 24.21 -9.21
C GLY A 304 8.58 24.78 -10.55
N VAL A 305 7.55 24.17 -11.11
CA VAL A 305 6.91 24.63 -12.35
C VAL A 305 6.28 26.02 -12.17
N THR A 306 5.61 26.25 -11.03
CA THR A 306 5.02 27.55 -10.67
C THR A 306 6.12 28.61 -10.52
N ALA A 307 7.25 28.28 -9.88
CA ALA A 307 8.37 29.19 -9.68
C ALA A 307 8.90 29.72 -11.02
N LEU A 308 9.14 28.83 -11.99
CA LEU A 308 9.64 29.24 -13.30
C LEU A 308 8.60 29.99 -14.15
N ALA A 309 7.34 29.55 -14.13
CA ALA A 309 6.27 30.21 -14.89
C ALA A 309 5.96 31.62 -14.33
N ALA A 310 5.94 31.77 -13.01
CA ALA A 310 5.70 33.05 -12.34
C ALA A 310 6.93 33.97 -12.36
N GLY A 311 8.13 33.42 -12.17
CA GLY A 311 9.39 34.16 -12.18
C GLY A 311 9.63 34.89 -13.51
N ARG A 312 9.26 34.28 -14.64
CA ARG A 312 9.36 34.90 -15.97
C ARG A 312 8.24 35.92 -16.26
N SER A 313 7.04 35.70 -15.75
CA SER A 313 5.88 36.57 -16.02
C SER A 313 5.73 37.73 -15.04
N GLY A 314 6.45 37.73 -13.93
CA GLY A 314 6.36 38.76 -12.87
C GLY A 314 5.02 38.77 -12.13
N ARG A 315 4.15 37.79 -12.37
CA ARG A 315 2.79 37.73 -11.82
C ARG A 315 2.82 37.60 -10.30
N ARG A 316 1.98 38.41 -9.63
CA ARG A 316 1.77 38.35 -8.16
C ARG A 316 0.69 37.36 -7.75
N ILE A 317 -0.19 36.97 -8.67
CA ILE A 317 -1.25 35.98 -8.45
C ILE A 317 -1.24 35.00 -9.62
N CYS A 318 -1.27 33.70 -9.31
CA CYS A 318 -1.22 32.64 -10.31
C CYS A 318 -2.38 31.65 -10.12
N GLY A 319 -3.09 31.35 -11.21
CA GLY A 319 -4.02 30.23 -11.28
C GLY A 319 -3.31 28.94 -11.67
N LEU A 320 -3.56 27.87 -10.92
CA LEU A 320 -2.99 26.54 -11.12
C LEU A 320 -4.11 25.50 -11.28
N PHE A 321 -3.91 24.56 -12.21
CA PHE A 321 -4.87 23.50 -12.53
C PHE A 321 -4.28 22.11 -12.32
N PRO A 322 -4.19 21.62 -11.06
CA PRO A 322 -3.77 20.25 -10.76
C PRO A 322 -4.88 19.24 -11.09
N MET A 323 -4.52 18.03 -11.53
CA MET A 323 -5.50 16.97 -11.82
C MET A 323 -5.71 16.02 -10.62
N ALA A 324 -6.97 15.64 -10.36
CA ALA A 324 -7.36 14.73 -9.29
C ALA A 324 -7.91 13.41 -9.84
N HIS A 325 -7.51 12.29 -9.25
CA HIS A 325 -8.06 10.97 -9.55
C HIS A 325 -9.37 10.65 -8.79
N ASN A 326 -9.78 11.52 -7.86
CA ASN A 326 -11.05 11.47 -7.11
C ASN A 326 -11.38 10.16 -6.34
N ARG A 327 -10.37 9.37 -5.97
CA ARG A 327 -10.51 8.11 -5.19
C ARG A 327 -10.23 8.26 -3.70
N PHE A 328 -10.48 9.44 -3.15
CA PHE A 328 -10.20 9.74 -1.74
C PHE A 328 -11.17 9.08 -0.73
N ARG A 329 -12.26 8.46 -1.22
CA ARG A 329 -13.26 7.82 -0.38
C ARG A 329 -13.23 6.31 -0.55
N ALA A 330 -13.48 5.58 0.54
CA ALA A 330 -13.51 4.11 0.54
C ALA A 330 -14.42 3.54 -0.55
N GLY A 331 -15.60 4.14 -0.78
CA GLY A 331 -16.53 3.72 -1.82
C GLY A 331 -16.07 3.92 -3.27
N TYR A 332 -14.96 4.64 -3.51
CA TYR A 332 -14.37 4.79 -4.84
C TYR A 332 -12.93 4.24 -4.91
N ALA A 333 -12.39 3.74 -3.81
CA ALA A 333 -10.97 3.39 -3.68
C ALA A 333 -10.52 2.35 -4.72
N ASN A 334 -11.39 1.40 -5.05
CA ASN A 334 -11.17 0.36 -6.06
C ASN A 334 -12.13 0.50 -7.27
N ALA A 335 -12.65 1.70 -7.51
CA ALA A 335 -13.57 1.94 -8.63
C ALA A 335 -12.84 1.81 -9.98
N VAL A 336 -13.39 0.95 -10.84
CA VAL A 336 -12.97 0.78 -12.22
C VAL A 336 -13.86 1.68 -13.07
N ALA A 337 -13.52 2.95 -13.18
CA ALA A 337 -14.19 3.94 -14.04
C ALA A 337 -13.23 5.11 -14.28
N ASN A 338 -13.50 5.95 -15.26
CA ASN A 338 -12.86 7.25 -15.36
C ASN A 338 -13.44 8.19 -14.28
N LEU A 339 -12.60 8.61 -13.34
CA LEU A 339 -12.90 9.58 -12.28
C LEU A 339 -12.01 10.81 -12.35
N GLY A 340 -11.08 10.86 -13.30
CA GLY A 340 -10.12 11.96 -13.47
C GLY A 340 -10.82 13.28 -13.76
N GLN A 341 -10.57 14.29 -12.93
CA GLN A 341 -11.08 15.64 -13.15
C GLN A 341 -10.03 16.69 -12.78
N ILE A 342 -10.15 17.86 -13.40
CA ILE A 342 -9.24 18.99 -13.19
C ILE A 342 -9.71 19.74 -11.94
N GLY A 343 -8.80 19.99 -11.00
CA GLY A 343 -8.96 20.93 -9.90
C GLY A 343 -8.47 22.33 -10.28
N PHE A 344 -8.80 23.32 -9.44
CA PHE A 344 -8.41 24.71 -9.65
C PHE A 344 -8.02 25.35 -8.32
N CYS A 345 -6.92 26.08 -8.28
CA CYS A 345 -6.56 26.89 -7.13
C CYS A 345 -5.81 28.16 -7.54
N VAL A 346 -5.79 29.13 -6.63
CA VAL A 346 -5.11 30.41 -6.82
C VAL A 346 -4.04 30.57 -5.75
N VAL A 347 -2.82 30.89 -6.19
CA VAL A 347 -1.66 31.10 -5.33
C VAL A 347 -1.27 32.58 -5.37
N ASP A 348 -1.11 33.16 -4.19
CA ASP A 348 -0.61 34.52 -4.01
C ASP A 348 0.92 34.50 -3.81
N LEU A 349 1.62 35.24 -4.65
CA LEU A 349 3.07 35.40 -4.70
C LEU A 349 3.52 36.77 -4.17
N ALA A 350 2.61 37.56 -3.58
CA ALA A 350 2.95 38.78 -2.87
C ALA A 350 4.01 38.53 -1.80
N GLY A 351 4.90 39.51 -1.63
CA GLY A 351 6.06 39.40 -0.76
C GLY A 351 7.21 38.59 -1.35
N ARG A 352 7.08 38.02 -2.56
CA ARG A 352 8.15 37.33 -3.30
C ARG A 352 8.88 36.28 -2.42
N PRO A 353 8.16 35.25 -1.93
CA PRO A 353 8.72 34.29 -0.99
C PRO A 353 9.91 33.54 -1.60
N ASP A 354 10.77 33.00 -0.75
CA ASP A 354 11.73 31.96 -1.15
C ASP A 354 11.01 30.69 -1.64
N PHE A 355 11.76 29.71 -2.14
CA PHE A 355 11.17 28.50 -2.71
C PHE A 355 10.39 27.68 -1.67
N ALA A 356 10.85 27.60 -0.43
CA ALA A 356 10.13 26.92 0.65
C ALA A 356 8.80 27.59 0.97
N GLY A 357 8.77 28.93 1.03
CA GLY A 357 7.55 29.71 1.21
C GLY A 357 6.58 29.56 0.04
N LEU A 358 7.06 29.54 -1.20
CA LEU A 358 6.25 29.22 -2.38
C LEU A 358 5.66 27.81 -2.28
N LEU A 359 6.49 26.81 -1.96
CA LEU A 359 6.08 25.41 -1.81
C LEU A 359 4.96 25.24 -0.80
N SER A 360 5.07 25.90 0.36
CA SER A 360 4.03 25.89 1.40
C SER A 360 2.69 26.42 0.87
N ARG A 361 2.71 27.55 0.15
CA ARG A 361 1.51 28.17 -0.44
C ARG A 361 0.90 27.30 -1.53
N VAL A 362 1.72 26.74 -2.42
CA VAL A 362 1.28 25.85 -3.50
C VAL A 362 0.69 24.56 -2.93
N TRP A 363 1.31 23.98 -1.90
CA TRP A 363 0.80 22.77 -1.26
C TRP A 363 -0.57 23.01 -0.61
N ALA A 364 -0.73 24.08 0.19
CA ALA A 364 -2.01 24.42 0.80
C ALA A 364 -3.11 24.67 -0.25
N ALA A 365 -2.82 25.50 -1.26
CA ALA A 365 -3.78 25.83 -2.31
C ALA A 365 -4.15 24.61 -3.16
N SER A 366 -3.18 23.75 -3.51
CA SER A 366 -3.44 22.54 -4.30
C SER A 366 -4.29 21.52 -3.55
N LEU A 367 -4.14 21.35 -2.22
CA LEU A 367 -5.01 20.47 -1.44
C LEU A 367 -6.48 20.91 -1.48
N ASP A 368 -6.73 22.22 -1.37
CA ASP A 368 -8.08 22.75 -1.49
C ASP A 368 -8.61 22.64 -2.93
N GLY A 369 -7.78 22.92 -3.94
CA GLY A 369 -8.15 22.74 -5.35
C GLY A 369 -8.50 21.29 -5.69
N LEU A 370 -7.71 20.32 -5.20
CA LEU A 370 -7.95 18.89 -5.39
C LEU A 370 -9.20 18.41 -4.63
N ARG A 371 -9.48 18.94 -3.43
CA ARG A 371 -10.71 18.63 -2.67
C ARG A 371 -11.99 19.04 -3.44
N HIS A 372 -11.89 20.09 -4.25
CA HIS A 372 -12.99 20.64 -5.06
C HIS A 372 -12.86 20.30 -6.55
N ALA A 373 -12.05 19.31 -6.92
CA ALA A 373 -11.94 18.78 -8.27
C ALA A 373 -13.08 17.79 -8.63
N TYR A 374 -13.99 17.51 -7.70
CA TYR A 374 -15.10 16.58 -7.87
C TYR A 374 -16.44 17.31 -8.06
N TYR A 375 -16.82 17.54 -9.31
CA TYR A 375 -17.97 18.37 -9.69
C TYR A 375 -18.63 17.89 -10.99
N ASP A 376 -19.88 18.30 -11.18
CA ASP A 376 -20.58 18.19 -12.45
C ASP A 376 -20.11 19.29 -13.42
N PRO A 377 -19.45 18.96 -14.54
CA PRO A 377 -18.96 19.94 -15.50
C PRO A 377 -20.07 20.74 -16.17
N ALA A 378 -21.28 20.18 -16.32
CA ALA A 378 -22.41 20.91 -16.88
C ALA A 378 -22.86 22.04 -15.94
N THR A 379 -23.07 21.69 -14.66
CA THR A 379 -23.40 22.67 -13.60
C THR A 379 -22.33 23.76 -13.47
N LEU A 380 -21.04 23.38 -13.47
CA LEU A 380 -19.94 24.37 -13.37
C LEU A 380 -20.02 25.41 -14.49
N ARG A 381 -20.20 24.97 -15.74
CA ARG A 381 -20.26 25.87 -16.90
C ARG A 381 -21.48 26.78 -16.86
N HIS A 382 -22.62 26.22 -16.49
CA HIS A 382 -23.84 27.02 -16.35
C HIS A 382 -23.63 28.16 -15.36
N ALA A 383 -23.04 27.85 -14.20
CA ALA A 383 -22.78 28.83 -13.15
C ALA A 383 -21.78 29.94 -13.57
N PHE A 384 -20.81 29.64 -14.44
CA PHE A 384 -19.95 30.66 -15.04
C PHE A 384 -20.68 31.49 -16.11
N GLY A 385 -21.52 30.85 -16.93
CA GLY A 385 -22.34 31.51 -17.93
C GLY A 385 -23.33 32.51 -17.33
N GLU A 386 -23.92 32.19 -16.17
CA GLU A 386 -24.76 33.12 -15.39
C GLU A 386 -24.01 34.37 -14.93
N GLN A 387 -22.68 34.31 -14.82
CA GLN A 387 -21.82 35.46 -14.50
C GLN A 387 -21.26 36.15 -15.75
N GLY A 388 -21.74 35.79 -16.95
CA GLY A 388 -21.25 36.33 -18.21
C GLY A 388 -19.82 35.89 -18.57
N VAL A 389 -19.30 34.84 -17.93
CA VAL A 389 -17.94 34.34 -18.14
C VAL A 389 -17.97 33.14 -19.06
N ASP A 390 -17.29 33.23 -20.21
CA ASP A 390 -17.03 32.05 -21.04
C ASP A 390 -15.98 31.16 -20.38
N HIS A 391 -16.46 30.11 -19.69
CA HIS A 391 -15.62 29.10 -19.06
C HIS A 391 -14.55 28.53 -20.01
N ALA A 392 -14.80 28.48 -21.32
CA ALA A 392 -13.87 27.87 -22.26
C ALA A 392 -12.58 28.65 -22.46
N SER A 393 -12.67 29.98 -22.45
CA SER A 393 -11.56 30.89 -22.72
C SER A 393 -10.97 31.47 -21.45
N ALA A 394 -11.79 31.62 -20.40
CA ALA A 394 -11.43 32.26 -19.14
C ALA A 394 -10.20 31.65 -18.42
N PHE A 395 -9.88 30.38 -18.70
CA PHE A 395 -8.80 29.66 -18.03
C PHE A 395 -7.58 29.36 -18.90
N LEU A 396 -7.65 29.63 -20.21
CA LEU A 396 -6.55 29.38 -21.14
C LEU A 396 -5.22 30.08 -20.75
N PRO A 397 -5.23 31.30 -20.16
CA PRO A 397 -4.00 31.99 -19.75
C PRO A 397 -3.26 31.41 -18.53
N HIS A 398 -3.77 30.32 -17.96
CA HIS A 398 -3.27 29.75 -16.70
C HIS A 398 -2.61 28.39 -16.89
N TYR A 399 -1.94 27.92 -15.84
CA TYR A 399 -0.99 26.84 -15.93
C TYR A 399 -1.60 25.50 -15.54
N TYR A 400 -1.59 24.53 -16.46
CA TYR A 400 -2.08 23.18 -16.21
C TYR A 400 -0.92 22.26 -15.81
N PHE A 401 -1.18 21.41 -14.83
CA PHE A 401 -0.20 20.49 -14.30
C PHE A 401 -0.83 19.12 -14.07
N ASN A 402 -0.25 18.10 -14.69
CA ASN A 402 -0.75 16.74 -14.62
C ASN A 402 0.40 15.80 -14.26
N ASP A 403 0.40 15.31 -13.03
CA ASP A 403 1.32 14.28 -12.56
C ASP A 403 0.60 12.93 -12.59
N VAL A 404 0.85 12.14 -13.64
CA VAL A 404 0.16 10.85 -13.86
C VAL A 404 0.98 9.67 -13.37
N ARG A 405 2.07 9.93 -12.66
CA ARG A 405 2.84 8.90 -11.97
C ARG A 405 1.94 8.25 -10.94
N LEU A 406 1.78 6.94 -11.05
CA LEU A 406 0.99 6.16 -10.12
C LEU A 406 1.95 5.51 -9.13
N PRO A 407 1.68 5.55 -7.82
CA PRO A 407 2.51 4.87 -6.84
C PRO A 407 2.48 3.37 -7.13
N VAL A 408 3.56 2.85 -7.72
CA VAL A 408 3.69 1.43 -8.06
C VAL A 408 4.02 0.67 -6.79
N GLY A 409 3.00 0.34 -5.99
CA GLY A 409 3.12 -0.56 -4.84
C GLY A 409 4.23 -0.17 -3.85
N GLY A 410 3.92 0.77 -2.98
CA GLY A 410 4.83 1.25 -1.94
C GLY A 410 5.09 2.74 -2.09
N VAL A 411 5.79 3.29 -1.12
CA VAL A 411 6.24 4.68 -1.15
C VAL A 411 7.65 4.73 -1.72
N ASP A 412 7.96 5.73 -2.54
CA ASP A 412 9.13 5.89 -3.43
C ASP A 412 10.34 6.55 -2.74
N PRO A 413 11.08 5.87 -1.85
CA PRO A 413 12.31 6.31 -1.16
C PRO A 413 12.90 7.69 -1.47
N VAL A 414 12.96 8.58 -0.47
CA VAL A 414 13.69 9.85 -0.44
C VAL A 414 15.16 9.65 -0.81
N PRO A 415 15.56 9.81 -2.06
CA PRO A 415 16.81 9.26 -2.56
C PRO A 415 18.00 9.76 -1.75
N ALA A 416 18.86 8.85 -1.32
CA ALA A 416 20.11 9.17 -0.63
C ALA A 416 21.14 9.63 -1.68
N ALA A 417 20.90 10.83 -2.24
CA ALA A 417 21.76 11.46 -3.22
C ALA A 417 22.30 12.76 -2.62
N THR A 418 23.60 12.93 -2.69
CA THR A 418 24.30 14.17 -2.32
C THR A 418 24.07 15.24 -3.40
N ARG A 419 24.34 16.49 -3.04
CA ARG A 419 24.31 17.61 -4.00
C ARG A 419 25.23 17.36 -5.20
N SER A 420 26.39 16.76 -4.96
CA SER A 420 27.36 16.43 -6.01
C SER A 420 26.83 15.34 -6.95
N GLU A 421 26.25 14.27 -6.40
CA GLU A 421 25.68 13.17 -7.20
C GLU A 421 24.50 13.64 -8.05
N LEU A 422 23.59 14.45 -7.49
CA LEU A 422 22.47 15.00 -8.26
C LEU A 422 22.93 15.98 -9.34
N ARG A 423 23.94 16.82 -9.07
CA ARG A 423 24.55 17.67 -10.09
C ARG A 423 25.24 16.87 -11.19
N ALA A 424 25.95 15.80 -10.85
CA ALA A 424 26.57 14.90 -11.83
C ALA A 424 25.51 14.19 -12.69
N ALA A 425 24.36 13.84 -12.10
CA ALA A 425 23.25 13.22 -12.80
C ALA A 425 22.61 14.14 -13.87
N LEU A 426 22.68 15.47 -13.72
CA LEU A 426 22.21 16.45 -14.72
C LEU A 426 22.81 16.21 -16.11
N ALA A 427 24.06 15.76 -16.18
CA ALA A 427 24.75 15.47 -17.44
C ALA A 427 24.11 14.34 -18.25
N HIS A 428 23.28 13.51 -17.60
CA HIS A 428 22.58 12.38 -18.20
C HIS A 428 21.14 12.72 -18.61
N SER A 429 20.71 13.97 -18.39
CA SER A 429 19.38 14.43 -18.79
C SER A 429 19.29 14.60 -20.29
N THR A 430 18.23 14.04 -20.88
CA THR A 430 18.00 14.11 -22.32
C THR A 430 16.83 15.04 -22.62
N PHE A 431 16.98 15.86 -23.65
CA PHE A 431 15.90 16.67 -24.19
C PHE A 431 15.56 16.21 -25.60
N SER A 432 14.27 16.14 -25.91
CA SER A 432 13.78 15.79 -27.23
C SER A 432 12.46 16.47 -27.56
N TRP A 433 12.14 16.56 -28.84
CA TRP A 433 10.83 16.99 -29.31
C TRP A 433 9.96 15.77 -29.62
N THR A 434 8.69 15.86 -29.27
CA THR A 434 7.67 14.87 -29.68
C THR A 434 6.59 15.53 -30.53
N ALA A 435 5.70 14.72 -31.12
CA ALA A 435 4.64 15.19 -32.00
C ALA A 435 3.78 16.27 -31.31
N GLY A 436 3.60 17.39 -32.01
CA GLY A 436 2.77 18.51 -31.56
C GLY A 436 1.27 18.22 -31.66
N LEU A 437 0.45 19.17 -31.20
CA LEU A 437 -1.02 19.07 -31.23
C LEU A 437 -1.61 20.23 -32.02
N HIS A 438 -2.63 19.96 -32.82
CA HIS A 438 -3.34 21.01 -33.54
C HIS A 438 -4.28 21.80 -32.62
N GLN A 439 -4.86 21.15 -31.59
CA GLN A 439 -5.83 21.76 -30.69
C GLN A 439 -5.69 21.24 -29.26
N ALA A 440 -5.93 22.11 -28.29
CA ALA A 440 -5.99 21.79 -26.86
C ALA A 440 -6.91 22.78 -26.13
N SER A 441 -7.35 22.40 -24.93
CA SER A 441 -8.17 23.26 -24.06
C SER A 441 -7.32 24.10 -23.09
N TRP A 442 -6.04 24.31 -23.40
CA TRP A 442 -5.05 24.99 -22.57
C TRP A 442 -3.90 25.49 -23.46
N HIS A 443 -3.24 26.59 -23.08
CA HIS A 443 -2.03 27.06 -23.77
C HIS A 443 -0.74 26.45 -23.21
N LEU A 444 -0.77 26.00 -21.95
CA LEU A 444 0.39 25.55 -21.18
C LEU A 444 0.01 24.33 -20.34
N LEU A 445 0.64 23.19 -20.61
CA LEU A 445 0.51 21.98 -19.80
C LEU A 445 1.88 21.38 -19.52
N THR A 446 2.19 21.16 -18.24
CA THR A 446 3.25 20.24 -17.84
C THR A 446 2.66 18.89 -17.49
N HIS A 447 3.16 17.85 -18.15
CA HIS A 447 2.83 16.45 -17.86
C HIS A 447 4.06 15.74 -17.29
N VAL A 448 3.88 15.04 -16.17
CA VAL A 448 4.93 14.30 -15.47
C VAL A 448 4.65 12.81 -15.52
N VAL A 449 5.64 12.04 -15.97
CA VAL A 449 5.59 10.57 -16.10
C VAL A 449 6.87 9.95 -15.55
N ASP A 450 6.82 8.67 -15.18
CA ASP A 450 8.01 7.89 -14.89
C ASP A 450 8.55 7.31 -16.20
N GLU A 451 9.85 7.49 -16.44
CA GLU A 451 10.59 6.95 -17.58
C GLU A 451 11.69 6.02 -17.08
N ALA A 452 12.17 5.11 -17.92
CA ALA A 452 13.20 4.15 -17.51
C ALA A 452 14.51 4.82 -17.03
N ALA A 453 14.81 6.02 -17.55
CA ALA A 453 16.01 6.79 -17.23
C ALA A 453 15.80 7.88 -16.17
N GLY A 454 14.59 8.04 -15.60
CA GLY A 454 14.30 9.09 -14.63
C GLY A 454 12.87 9.60 -14.68
N VAL A 455 12.64 10.83 -14.25
CA VAL A 455 11.32 11.49 -14.39
C VAL A 455 11.26 12.23 -15.71
N GLY A 456 10.22 11.98 -16.48
CA GLY A 456 9.92 12.66 -17.74
C GLY A 456 9.01 13.87 -17.51
N PHE A 457 9.45 15.04 -17.95
CA PHE A 457 8.66 16.27 -18.01
C PHE A 457 8.35 16.59 -19.47
N THR A 458 7.07 16.54 -19.85
CA THR A 458 6.61 17.08 -21.12
C THR A 458 6.00 18.45 -20.89
N LEU A 459 6.65 19.50 -21.41
CA LEU A 459 6.06 20.83 -21.49
C LEU A 459 5.42 21.00 -22.87
N THR A 460 4.09 21.14 -22.88
CA THR A 460 3.35 21.51 -24.08
C THR A 460 3.02 22.99 -24.03
N VAL A 461 3.41 23.71 -25.08
CA VAL A 461 3.20 25.15 -25.19
C VAL A 461 2.53 25.49 -26.50
N ASP A 462 1.60 26.45 -26.43
CA ASP A 462 1.07 27.14 -27.60
C ASP A 462 2.10 28.17 -28.09
N THR A 463 2.66 27.93 -29.27
CA THR A 463 3.75 28.75 -29.83
C THR A 463 3.32 30.16 -30.24
N ARG A 464 2.03 30.50 -30.15
CA ARG A 464 1.56 31.89 -30.27
C ARG A 464 1.84 32.71 -29.00
N HIS A 465 1.89 32.04 -27.85
CA HIS A 465 2.02 32.66 -26.54
C HIS A 465 3.37 32.37 -25.87
N VAL A 466 4.11 31.38 -26.34
CA VAL A 466 5.40 30.98 -25.77
C VAL A 466 6.42 30.71 -26.87
N ALA A 467 7.57 31.37 -26.82
CA ALA A 467 8.65 31.14 -27.77
C ALA A 467 9.30 29.75 -27.57
N LEU A 468 9.56 29.03 -28.67
CA LEU A 468 10.04 27.64 -28.64
C LEU A 468 11.41 27.48 -27.98
N ASP A 469 12.30 28.43 -28.21
CA ASP A 469 13.65 28.48 -27.64
C ASP A 469 13.64 28.61 -26.11
N THR A 470 12.50 28.97 -25.51
CA THR A 470 12.35 29.04 -24.05
C THR A 470 11.95 27.72 -23.39
N VAL A 471 11.55 26.71 -24.16
CA VAL A 471 11.01 25.42 -23.68
C VAL A 471 12.10 24.57 -23.03
N GLU A 472 13.21 24.33 -23.73
CA GLU A 472 14.33 23.56 -23.17
C GLU A 472 14.97 24.27 -21.96
N PRO A 473 15.28 25.58 -22.01
CA PRO A 473 15.75 26.32 -20.85
C PRO A 473 14.78 26.31 -19.67
N PHE A 474 13.45 26.28 -19.92
CA PHE A 474 12.47 26.13 -18.84
C PHE A 474 12.63 24.78 -18.14
N LEU A 475 12.69 23.69 -18.90
CA LEU A 475 12.79 22.35 -18.34
C LEU A 475 14.14 22.10 -17.64
N ARG A 476 15.24 22.60 -18.21
CA ARG A 476 16.57 22.51 -17.57
C ARG A 476 16.65 23.35 -16.31
N GLY A 477 16.11 24.57 -16.34
CA GLY A 477 15.99 25.40 -15.14
C GLY A 477 15.13 24.77 -14.05
N LEU A 478 14.12 23.95 -14.42
CA LEU A 478 13.28 23.24 -13.44
C LEU A 478 14.09 22.18 -12.72
N GLU A 479 14.85 21.41 -13.48
CA GLU A 479 15.75 20.40 -12.94
C GLU A 479 16.81 21.02 -12.01
N GLU A 480 17.48 22.09 -12.44
CA GLU A 480 18.48 22.80 -11.65
C GLU A 480 17.90 23.39 -10.36
N LEU A 481 16.74 24.08 -10.44
CA LEU A 481 16.04 24.61 -9.28
C LEU A 481 15.74 23.51 -8.26
N LEU A 482 15.22 22.36 -8.71
CA LEU A 482 14.91 21.25 -7.82
C LEU A 482 16.18 20.69 -7.16
N VAL A 483 17.26 20.47 -7.93
CA VAL A 483 18.53 19.97 -7.37
C VAL A 483 19.09 20.92 -6.32
N GLU A 484 18.97 22.24 -6.52
CA GLU A 484 19.48 23.23 -5.58
C GLU A 484 18.59 23.38 -4.34
N ALA A 485 17.27 23.45 -4.53
CA ALA A 485 16.30 23.52 -3.45
C ALA A 485 16.30 22.27 -2.55
N ALA A 486 16.80 21.13 -3.05
CA ALA A 486 16.98 19.93 -2.23
C ALA A 486 17.97 20.15 -1.07
N PHE A 487 18.95 21.05 -1.22
CA PHE A 487 20.02 21.25 -0.23
C PHE A 487 20.14 22.67 0.31
N ALA A 488 19.54 23.66 -0.34
CA ALA A 488 19.63 25.06 0.05
C ALA A 488 18.27 25.75 -0.03
N GLU A 489 18.11 26.84 0.73
CA GLU A 489 17.02 27.77 0.47
C GLU A 489 17.35 28.56 -0.81
N VAL A 490 16.38 28.63 -1.73
CA VAL A 490 16.55 29.37 -2.98
C VAL A 490 15.67 30.63 -2.91
N PRO A 491 16.25 31.84 -2.78
CA PRO A 491 15.48 33.08 -2.72
C PRO A 491 14.89 33.42 -4.10
N TRP A 492 13.89 34.29 -4.16
CA TRP A 492 13.43 34.92 -5.40
C TRP A 492 14.66 35.48 -6.16
N PRO A 493 14.93 35.16 -7.44
CA PRO A 493 14.04 34.65 -8.50
C PRO A 493 13.77 33.14 -8.54
N TRP A 494 14.25 32.38 -7.57
CA TRP A 494 14.30 30.93 -7.62
C TRP A 494 15.26 30.43 -8.73
N SER A 495 16.44 31.06 -8.88
CA SER A 495 17.46 30.70 -9.90
C SER A 495 18.83 30.46 -9.26
N PRO A 496 19.48 29.32 -9.53
CA PRO A 496 20.83 29.03 -9.04
C PRO A 496 21.90 29.26 -10.12
N VAL A 497 22.83 30.19 -9.90
CA VAL A 497 24.06 30.32 -10.71
C VAL A 497 25.27 30.39 -9.76
N ASP A 498 26.32 29.65 -10.13
CA ASP A 498 27.71 29.58 -9.61
C ASP A 498 28.05 28.77 -8.33
N ALA A 499 28.61 27.55 -8.50
CA ALA A 499 29.74 27.02 -7.69
C ALA A 499 30.31 25.69 -8.28
N ARG A 500 31.62 25.66 -8.58
CA ARG A 500 32.43 24.55 -9.15
C ARG A 500 32.85 23.47 -8.09
N PRO A 501 33.30 22.25 -8.49
CA PRO A 501 33.60 21.13 -7.59
C PRO A 501 35.10 20.83 -7.36
N GLY A 502 35.45 20.12 -6.27
CA GLY A 502 36.78 19.52 -6.04
C GLY A 502 36.79 18.30 -5.09
N GLU A 503 37.42 17.20 -5.57
CA GLU A 503 38.27 16.14 -4.96
C GLU A 503 37.86 15.35 -3.67
N ALA A 504 38.24 14.08 -3.39
CA ALA A 504 38.97 12.95 -4.03
C ALA A 504 38.69 11.63 -3.21
N PRO A 505 39.11 10.40 -3.62
CA PRO A 505 38.64 9.10 -3.07
C PRO A 505 39.58 8.43 -2.04
N VAL A 506 39.05 7.49 -1.21
CA VAL A 506 39.81 6.70 -0.19
C VAL A 506 39.28 5.23 -0.11
N PRO A 507 40.12 4.20 0.20
CA PRO A 507 40.05 2.84 -0.36
C PRO A 507 39.41 1.75 0.52
N VAL A 508 39.37 0.52 -0.01
CA VAL A 508 38.66 -0.69 0.47
C VAL A 508 39.55 -1.61 1.35
N PRO A 509 39.03 -2.29 2.41
CA PRO A 509 39.77 -3.29 3.19
C PRO A 509 39.46 -4.78 2.86
N VAL A 510 40.30 -5.66 3.41
CA VAL A 510 40.58 -7.08 3.09
C VAL A 510 39.75 -8.08 3.94
N ALA A 511 39.44 -9.27 3.40
CA ALA A 511 38.58 -10.30 4.01
C ALA A 511 39.17 -11.08 5.22
N GLY A 512 38.31 -11.40 6.20
CA GLY A 512 38.58 -12.35 7.30
C GLY A 512 38.55 -11.79 8.74
N VAL A 513 38.24 -10.50 8.91
CA VAL A 513 38.25 -9.81 10.21
C VAL A 513 36.82 -9.42 10.59
N GLU A 514 36.41 -9.68 11.84
CA GLU A 514 35.24 -9.02 12.44
C GLU A 514 35.60 -7.55 12.70
N GLU A 515 35.04 -6.64 11.91
CA GLU A 515 35.28 -5.21 12.03
C GLU A 515 34.07 -4.53 12.68
N THR A 516 34.30 -3.57 13.57
CA THR A 516 33.23 -2.70 14.07
C THR A 516 33.15 -1.46 13.21
N ALA A 517 32.08 -1.33 12.45
CA ALA A 517 31.72 -0.12 11.72
C ALA A 517 30.65 0.67 12.48
N TYR A 518 30.35 1.87 12.00
CA TYR A 518 29.35 2.75 12.62
C TYR A 518 28.34 3.25 11.59
N ALA A 519 27.07 3.14 11.94
CA ALA A 519 25.97 3.80 11.23
C ALA A 519 25.63 5.11 11.95
N GLU A 520 25.94 6.23 11.30
CA GLU A 520 25.57 7.56 11.79
C GLU A 520 24.06 7.79 11.63
N PHE A 521 23.43 8.39 12.63
CA PHE A 521 22.05 8.87 12.50
C PHE A 521 21.93 10.31 13.02
N HIS A 522 21.16 11.12 12.29
CA HIS A 522 20.91 12.53 12.62
C HIS A 522 19.47 12.91 12.21
N GLY A 523 18.87 13.88 12.90
CA GLY A 523 17.68 14.59 12.39
C GLY A 523 16.31 14.00 12.77
N GLY A 524 16.11 13.64 14.04
CA GLY A 524 14.80 13.23 14.58
C GLY A 524 14.34 14.06 15.80
N ARG A 525 13.10 13.82 16.27
CA ARG A 525 12.59 14.38 17.54
C ARG A 525 13.49 13.90 18.69
N ALA A 526 14.09 14.84 19.43
CA ALA A 526 14.70 14.56 20.72
C ALA A 526 13.76 14.99 21.84
N GLY A 527 13.78 14.26 22.94
CA GLY A 527 12.92 14.56 24.07
C GLY A 527 13.01 13.54 25.18
N THR A 528 12.54 13.96 26.35
CA THR A 528 12.39 13.11 27.52
C THR A 528 10.92 13.07 27.90
N GLY A 529 10.43 11.89 28.25
CA GLY A 529 9.07 11.68 28.72
C GLY A 529 9.00 10.52 29.71
N PRO A 530 7.90 10.37 30.45
CA PRO A 530 7.63 9.13 31.17
C PRO A 530 7.55 7.96 30.20
N LEU A 531 7.81 6.76 30.71
CA LEU A 531 7.61 5.52 29.96
C LEU A 531 6.18 5.40 29.44
N SER A 532 6.04 4.87 28.23
CA SER A 532 4.75 4.40 27.74
C SER A 532 4.26 3.20 28.56
N TRP A 533 2.97 2.88 28.49
CA TRP A 533 2.39 1.73 29.18
C TRP A 533 3.06 0.41 28.79
N GLY A 534 3.38 0.21 27.51
CA GLY A 534 4.12 -0.99 27.09
C GLY A 534 5.57 -1.00 27.59
N GLN A 535 6.25 0.15 27.61
CA GLN A 535 7.59 0.26 28.21
C GLN A 535 7.57 -0.07 29.72
N ARG A 536 6.58 0.43 30.47
CA ARG A 536 6.41 0.10 31.89
C ARG A 536 6.20 -1.40 32.10
N ALA A 537 5.31 -2.00 31.30
CA ALA A 537 5.04 -3.44 31.37
C ALA A 537 6.32 -4.26 31.14
N MET A 538 7.14 -3.89 30.15
CA MET A 538 8.41 -4.57 29.88
C MET A 538 9.49 -4.26 30.91
N TRP A 539 9.53 -3.05 31.47
CA TRP A 539 10.51 -2.72 32.50
C TRP A 539 10.36 -3.59 33.75
N ARG A 540 9.11 -3.87 34.17
CA ARG A 540 8.85 -4.85 35.25
C ARG A 540 9.45 -6.21 34.92
N THR A 541 9.25 -6.65 33.68
CA THR A 541 9.79 -7.93 33.19
C THR A 541 11.33 -7.94 33.15
N VAL A 542 11.97 -6.80 32.84
CA VAL A 542 13.43 -6.63 32.93
C VAL A 542 13.90 -6.77 34.39
N GLU A 543 13.19 -6.17 35.35
CA GLU A 543 13.51 -6.26 36.78
C GLU A 543 13.27 -7.67 37.34
N GLU A 544 12.28 -8.41 36.83
CA GLU A 544 11.94 -9.77 37.25
C GLU A 544 12.92 -10.84 36.72
N PHE A 545 13.44 -10.70 35.49
CA PHE A 545 14.24 -11.74 34.82
C PHE A 545 15.75 -11.52 34.87
N ALA A 546 16.32 -11.17 36.02
CA ALA A 546 17.75 -10.88 36.22
C ALA A 546 18.76 -12.02 35.86
N SER A 547 18.32 -13.16 35.31
CA SER A 547 19.16 -14.24 34.76
C SER A 547 19.34 -14.10 33.24
N PRO A 548 20.57 -14.27 32.68
CA PRO A 548 20.81 -14.20 31.23
C PRO A 548 19.95 -15.16 30.39
N ALA A 549 19.62 -16.35 30.89
CA ALA A 549 18.82 -17.35 30.16
C ALA A 549 17.34 -16.94 30.04
N ALA A 550 16.80 -16.27 31.06
CA ALA A 550 15.43 -15.78 31.05
C ALA A 550 15.30 -14.47 30.24
N TYR A 551 16.36 -13.65 30.20
CA TYR A 551 16.37 -12.38 29.48
C TYR A 551 16.23 -12.54 27.95
N ARG A 552 16.60 -13.68 27.36
CA ARG A 552 16.50 -13.92 25.91
C ARG A 552 15.09 -13.67 25.33
N VAL A 553 14.03 -13.80 26.14
CA VAL A 553 12.65 -13.51 25.70
C VAL A 553 12.40 -12.02 25.45
N LEU A 554 13.27 -11.14 25.96
CA LEU A 554 13.24 -9.69 25.79
C LEU A 554 14.17 -9.20 24.67
N SER A 555 14.96 -10.10 24.09
CA SER A 555 15.72 -9.87 22.87
C SER A 555 14.94 -10.41 21.68
N LEU A 556 14.71 -9.58 20.67
CA LEU A 556 13.97 -9.96 19.47
C LEU A 556 14.93 -10.08 18.27
N PRO A 557 15.66 -11.19 18.11
CA PRO A 557 16.55 -11.39 16.97
C PRO A 557 15.77 -11.57 15.68
N ARG A 558 16.28 -10.96 14.61
CA ARG A 558 15.72 -10.99 13.27
C ARG A 558 16.81 -10.99 12.22
N THR A 559 16.65 -11.82 11.20
CA THR A 559 17.58 -11.90 10.09
C THR A 559 16.88 -11.53 8.79
N LEU A 560 17.44 -10.54 8.11
CA LEU A 560 17.00 -10.09 6.80
C LEU A 560 17.98 -10.60 5.74
N ALA A 561 17.52 -11.53 4.92
CA ALA A 561 18.23 -11.93 3.72
C ALA A 561 18.25 -10.81 2.68
N VAL A 562 19.43 -10.49 2.18
CA VAL A 562 19.65 -9.50 1.12
C VAL A 562 19.91 -10.26 -0.18
N SER A 563 19.00 -10.07 -1.14
CA SER A 563 19.10 -10.71 -2.45
C SER A 563 20.43 -10.35 -3.13
N ALA A 564 21.11 -11.35 -3.70
CA ALA A 564 22.31 -11.16 -4.52
C ALA A 564 22.16 -10.03 -5.56
N ARG A 565 20.99 -9.93 -6.17
CA ARG A 565 20.67 -8.92 -7.20
C ARG A 565 20.64 -7.47 -6.69
N ALA A 566 20.56 -7.28 -5.38
CA ALA A 566 20.54 -5.95 -4.77
C ALA A 566 21.95 -5.32 -4.68
N ASP A 567 23.01 -6.13 -4.84
CA ASP A 567 24.42 -5.71 -4.86
C ASP A 567 24.81 -4.73 -3.75
N VAL A 568 24.33 -4.96 -2.53
CA VAL A 568 24.49 -4.02 -1.41
C VAL A 568 25.90 -4.12 -0.83
N ALA A 569 26.67 -3.04 -0.94
CA ALA A 569 27.95 -2.89 -0.25
C ALA A 569 27.76 -2.41 1.21
N VAL A 570 28.77 -2.65 2.07
CA VAL A 570 28.74 -2.28 3.50
C VAL A 570 28.41 -0.79 3.72
N PRO A 571 29.00 0.20 3.03
CA PRO A 571 28.66 1.62 3.25
C PRO A 571 27.18 1.92 3.00
N ARG A 572 26.56 1.30 1.99
CA ARG A 572 25.13 1.42 1.71
C ARG A 572 24.29 0.83 2.84
N ALA A 573 24.70 -0.31 3.39
CA ALA A 573 24.02 -0.92 4.52
C ALA A 573 24.14 -0.08 5.79
N LEU A 574 25.30 0.51 6.06
CA LEU A 574 25.49 1.45 7.18
C LEU A 574 24.61 2.70 7.03
N GLY A 575 24.54 3.28 5.84
CA GLY A 575 23.63 4.41 5.55
C GLY A 575 22.16 4.04 5.73
N ALA A 576 21.75 2.85 5.29
CA ALA A 576 20.39 2.34 5.48
C ALA A 576 20.05 2.15 6.97
N LEU A 577 20.98 1.61 7.76
CA LEU A 577 20.83 1.46 9.22
C LEU A 577 20.76 2.81 9.93
N GLY A 578 21.60 3.77 9.53
CA GLY A 578 21.55 5.14 10.02
C GLY A 578 20.20 5.81 9.76
N GLY A 579 19.70 5.67 8.53
CA GLY A 579 18.36 6.13 8.14
C GLY A 579 17.23 5.44 8.91
N LEU A 580 17.36 4.14 9.19
CA LEU A 580 16.39 3.37 9.99
C LEU A 580 16.30 3.90 11.43
N VAL A 581 17.44 4.11 12.08
CA VAL A 581 17.51 4.61 13.46
C VAL A 581 17.06 6.07 13.54
N ALA A 582 17.45 6.92 12.58
CA ALA A 582 16.97 8.30 12.52
C ALA A 582 15.43 8.37 12.43
N ARG A 583 14.86 7.53 11.57
CA ARG A 583 13.43 7.43 11.29
C ARG A 583 12.61 6.95 12.49
N HIS A 584 13.05 5.88 13.14
CA HIS A 584 12.32 5.28 14.24
C HIS A 584 12.90 5.74 15.58
N GLU A 585 12.28 6.77 16.15
CA GLU A 585 12.65 7.31 17.47
C GLU A 585 12.81 6.22 18.53
N SER A 586 11.94 5.21 18.51
CA SER A 586 12.01 4.07 19.43
C SER A 586 13.34 3.31 19.37
N LEU A 587 14.04 3.26 18.22
CA LEU A 587 15.35 2.60 18.06
C LEU A 587 16.52 3.42 18.61
N ARG A 588 16.28 4.68 18.97
CA ARG A 588 17.25 5.61 19.57
C ARG A 588 16.74 6.18 20.91
N THR A 589 15.86 5.42 21.55
CA THR A 589 15.27 5.73 22.86
C THR A 589 15.91 4.87 23.94
N ARG A 590 16.44 5.51 25.00
CA ARG A 590 17.01 4.86 26.18
C ARG A 590 16.10 5.04 27.38
N ILE A 591 16.20 4.15 28.35
CA ILE A 591 15.45 4.25 29.61
C ILE A 591 16.43 4.65 30.71
N ARG A 592 16.13 5.74 31.42
CA ARG A 592 16.98 6.29 32.48
C ARG A 592 16.17 6.62 33.72
N ARG A 593 16.80 6.49 34.87
CA ARG A 593 16.25 6.97 36.13
C ARG A 593 16.59 8.44 36.32
N ARG A 594 15.58 9.27 36.59
CA ARG A 594 15.70 10.71 36.89
C ARG A 594 14.83 11.01 38.11
N ASP A 595 15.40 11.62 39.13
CA ASP A 595 14.69 11.98 40.38
C ASP A 595 13.96 10.80 41.03
N GLY A 596 14.53 9.60 40.93
CA GLY A 596 13.95 8.36 41.44
C GLY A 596 12.97 7.66 40.50
N GLU A 597 12.52 8.28 39.41
CA GLU A 597 11.53 7.75 38.47
C GLU A 597 12.13 7.34 37.12
N LEU A 598 11.51 6.41 36.41
CA LEU A 598 11.98 5.96 35.09
C LEU A 598 11.38 6.80 33.96
N HIS A 599 12.27 7.26 33.09
CA HIS A 599 11.96 8.07 31.93
C HIS A 599 12.56 7.45 30.66
N GLN A 600 11.88 7.66 29.54
CA GLN A 600 12.44 7.43 28.23
C GLN A 600 13.09 8.71 27.70
N GLU A 601 14.23 8.56 27.04
CA GLU A 601 15.03 9.63 26.44
C GLU A 601 15.37 9.29 25.00
N ALA A 602 14.80 10.04 24.05
CA ALA A 602 15.07 9.91 22.63
C ALA A 602 16.19 10.87 22.20
N ALA A 603 17.26 10.33 21.61
CA ALA A 603 18.42 11.11 21.17
C ALA A 603 18.24 11.71 19.77
N ALA A 604 18.64 12.97 19.53
CA ALA A 604 18.54 13.61 18.20
C ALA A 604 19.51 13.00 17.16
N SER A 605 20.65 12.51 17.63
CA SER A 605 21.73 11.97 16.81
C SER A 605 22.63 11.04 17.62
N GLY A 606 23.39 10.20 16.92
CA GLY A 606 24.37 9.31 17.52
C GLY A 606 24.96 8.34 16.50
N ARG A 607 25.77 7.40 17.00
CA ARG A 607 26.40 6.35 16.20
C ARG A 607 25.90 5.01 16.69
N LEU A 608 25.31 4.20 15.80
CA LEU A 608 25.01 2.80 16.06
C LEU A 608 26.23 1.96 15.70
N SER A 609 26.73 1.16 16.64
CA SER A 609 27.78 0.17 16.35
C SER A 609 27.19 -0.97 15.50
N VAL A 610 27.90 -1.34 14.43
CA VAL A 610 27.51 -2.39 13.49
C VAL A 610 28.68 -3.34 13.30
N LEU A 611 28.48 -4.62 13.63
CA LEU A 611 29.48 -5.65 13.39
C LEU A 611 29.47 -6.02 11.91
N VAL A 612 30.62 -5.98 11.24
CA VAL A 612 30.78 -6.45 9.86
C VAL A 612 31.56 -7.76 9.92
N HIS A 613 30.92 -8.84 9.46
CA HIS A 613 31.47 -10.18 9.49
C HIS A 613 31.59 -10.74 8.07
N ALA A 614 32.81 -10.73 7.54
CA ALA A 614 33.11 -11.30 6.24
C ALA A 614 33.27 -12.82 6.34
N VAL A 615 32.51 -13.55 5.53
CA VAL A 615 32.60 -15.01 5.43
C VAL A 615 32.95 -15.42 4.00
N PRO A 616 33.69 -16.52 3.81
CA PRO A 616 33.90 -17.10 2.49
C PRO A 616 32.57 -17.51 1.85
N ARG A 617 32.59 -17.94 0.56
CA ARG A 617 31.42 -18.53 -0.11
C ARG A 617 31.50 -20.07 -0.12
N PRO A 618 31.03 -20.78 0.93
CA PRO A 618 30.80 -22.22 0.85
C PRO A 618 29.77 -22.59 -0.22
N ALA A 619 29.88 -23.81 -0.76
CA ALA A 619 28.94 -24.32 -1.76
C ALA A 619 27.53 -24.58 -1.20
N ASP A 620 27.45 -24.94 0.07
CA ASP A 620 26.23 -25.27 0.83
C ASP A 620 25.58 -24.05 1.50
N ASP A 621 26.35 -22.98 1.75
CA ASP A 621 25.85 -21.71 2.29
C ASP A 621 26.37 -20.48 1.53
N PRO A 622 25.97 -20.29 0.26
CA PRO A 622 26.49 -19.22 -0.59
C PRO A 622 26.09 -17.79 -0.15
N ASP A 623 25.17 -17.67 0.82
CA ASP A 623 24.65 -16.40 1.34
C ASP A 623 24.96 -16.19 2.83
N GLY A 624 25.78 -17.05 3.47
CA GLY A 624 26.22 -16.88 4.87
C GLY A 624 25.10 -16.97 5.92
N ARG A 625 24.08 -17.80 5.70
CA ARG A 625 22.94 -18.01 6.62
C ARG A 625 23.36 -18.62 7.96
N THR A 626 24.34 -19.53 7.97
CA THR A 626 24.82 -20.17 9.21
C THR A 626 25.47 -19.14 10.12
N ALA A 627 26.39 -18.35 9.57
CA ALA A 627 27.04 -17.26 10.31
C ALA A 627 26.02 -16.23 10.83
N ALA A 628 24.99 -15.90 10.04
CA ALA A 628 23.92 -15.01 10.49
C ALA A 628 23.10 -15.61 11.66
N ALA A 629 22.85 -16.92 11.67
CA ALA A 629 22.17 -17.59 12.78
C ALA A 629 23.02 -17.59 14.06
N GLU A 630 24.31 -17.88 13.95
CA GLU A 630 25.25 -17.82 15.09
C GLU A 630 25.37 -16.41 15.66
N LEU A 631 25.43 -15.39 14.78
CA LEU A 631 25.43 -13.99 15.18
C LEU A 631 24.13 -13.57 15.88
N ALA A 632 22.97 -14.04 15.40
CA ALA A 632 21.69 -13.74 16.01
C ALA A 632 21.60 -14.30 17.45
N GLU A 633 22.06 -15.54 17.66
CA GLU A 633 22.14 -16.14 19.00
C GLU A 633 23.14 -15.42 19.90
N ARG A 634 24.33 -15.09 19.38
CA ARG A 634 25.37 -14.39 20.13
C ARG A 634 24.92 -12.98 20.56
N LEU A 635 24.37 -12.19 19.64
CA LEU A 635 23.91 -10.83 19.92
C LEU A 635 22.65 -10.79 20.79
N GLY A 636 21.78 -11.81 20.70
CA GLY A 636 20.56 -11.92 21.49
C GLY A 636 20.75 -12.52 22.88
N GLY A 637 21.91 -13.16 23.13
CA GLY A 637 22.17 -13.93 24.35
C GLY A 637 22.44 -13.12 25.60
N SER A 638 22.89 -11.87 25.49
CA SER A 638 23.20 -10.99 26.63
C SER A 638 22.13 -9.91 26.86
N PRO A 639 21.91 -9.47 28.12
CA PRO A 639 21.00 -8.37 28.41
C PRO A 639 21.37 -7.06 27.72
N PHE A 640 20.37 -6.23 27.38
CA PHE A 640 20.61 -4.85 26.94
C PHE A 640 20.89 -3.96 28.14
N ASP A 641 21.92 -3.11 28.06
CA ASP A 641 22.04 -1.98 28.97
C ASP A 641 21.12 -0.86 28.48
N HIS A 642 19.89 -0.83 29.00
CA HIS A 642 18.89 0.16 28.59
C HIS A 642 19.27 1.62 28.90
N VAL A 643 20.28 1.86 29.73
CA VAL A 643 20.75 3.20 30.15
C VAL A 643 21.80 3.75 29.19
N THR A 644 22.72 2.89 28.74
CA THR A 644 23.89 3.30 27.95
C THR A 644 23.88 2.81 26.50
N GLU A 645 23.27 1.66 26.24
CA GLU A 645 23.21 1.03 24.92
C GLU A 645 22.03 1.54 24.09
N TRP A 646 22.13 1.44 22.76
CA TRP A 646 20.95 1.58 21.90
C TRP A 646 20.07 0.32 22.02
N PRO A 647 18.73 0.43 21.90
CA PRO A 647 17.83 -0.73 21.95
C PRO A 647 17.86 -1.59 20.66
N LEU A 648 19.01 -1.61 19.98
CA LEU A 648 19.24 -2.29 18.71
C LEU A 648 20.72 -2.70 18.60
N ARG A 649 20.98 -3.98 18.36
CA ARG A 649 22.29 -4.52 17.96
C ARG A 649 22.23 -5.02 16.52
N VAL A 650 23.26 -4.77 15.72
CA VAL A 650 23.26 -5.13 14.30
C VAL A 650 24.56 -5.79 13.88
N ALA A 651 24.45 -6.84 13.05
CA ALA A 651 25.56 -7.39 12.29
C ALA A 651 25.23 -7.49 10.79
N LEU A 652 26.23 -7.27 9.95
CA LEU A 652 26.22 -7.45 8.50
C LEU A 652 27.10 -8.66 8.17
N VAL A 653 26.52 -9.67 7.52
CA VAL A 653 27.31 -10.79 6.97
C VAL A 653 27.59 -10.50 5.51
N THR A 654 28.88 -10.44 5.14
CA THR A 654 29.31 -10.18 3.76
C THR A 654 29.89 -11.43 3.11
N VAL A 655 29.50 -11.68 1.87
CA VAL A 655 30.07 -12.72 0.99
C VAL A 655 30.51 -12.02 -0.30
N ASP A 656 31.78 -12.19 -0.68
CA ASP A 656 32.44 -11.45 -1.76
C ASP A 656 32.24 -9.93 -1.64
N ASP A 657 32.53 -9.38 -0.47
CA ASP A 657 32.43 -7.94 -0.16
C ASP A 657 31.01 -7.33 -0.30
N ARG A 658 29.98 -8.16 -0.45
CA ARG A 658 28.57 -7.75 -0.54
C ARG A 658 27.77 -8.30 0.63
N VAL A 659 26.93 -7.45 1.22
CA VAL A 659 26.04 -7.80 2.31
C VAL A 659 25.00 -8.80 1.82
N ARG A 660 24.95 -9.98 2.47
CA ARG A 660 23.99 -11.06 2.17
C ARG A 660 22.99 -11.30 3.29
N GLN A 661 23.38 -11.03 4.53
CA GLN A 661 22.48 -11.08 5.68
C GLN A 661 22.64 -9.82 6.51
N VAL A 662 21.52 -9.31 7.04
CA VAL A 662 21.52 -8.31 8.10
C VAL A 662 20.84 -8.92 9.31
N VAL A 663 21.58 -9.08 10.40
CA VAL A 663 21.08 -9.53 11.69
C VAL A 663 20.78 -8.30 12.53
N ALA A 664 19.55 -8.19 13.03
CA ALA A 664 19.12 -7.12 13.93
C ALA A 664 18.50 -7.75 15.18
N VAL A 665 18.97 -7.35 16.35
CA VAL A 665 18.40 -7.75 17.64
C VAL A 665 17.81 -6.52 18.30
N PHE A 666 16.49 -6.51 18.48
CA PHE A 666 15.77 -5.39 19.11
C PHE A 666 15.56 -5.66 20.60
N SER A 667 15.62 -4.60 21.41
CA SER A 667 15.15 -4.66 22.78
C SER A 667 13.62 -4.56 22.84
N HIS A 668 12.98 -5.54 23.47
CA HIS A 668 11.52 -5.58 23.61
C HIS A 668 10.97 -4.38 24.43
N SER A 669 11.84 -3.68 25.17
CA SER A 669 11.48 -2.46 25.90
C SER A 669 11.01 -1.32 24.98
N THR A 670 11.48 -1.25 23.74
CA THR A 670 11.13 -0.14 22.81
C THR A 670 10.46 -0.61 21.52
N VAL A 671 10.51 -1.91 21.23
CA VAL A 671 9.97 -2.49 19.99
C VAL A 671 9.33 -3.83 20.33
N ASP A 672 8.03 -4.00 20.05
CA ASP A 672 7.40 -5.31 20.12
C ASP A 672 7.57 -6.12 18.81
N PHE A 673 7.07 -7.35 18.79
CA PHE A 673 7.19 -8.24 17.63
C PHE A 673 6.67 -7.62 16.32
N HIS A 674 5.53 -6.92 16.35
CA HIS A 674 4.95 -6.31 15.15
C HIS A 674 5.73 -5.06 14.71
N ALA A 675 6.21 -4.28 15.67
CA ALA A 675 7.11 -3.16 15.40
C ALA A 675 8.42 -3.65 14.77
N ALA A 676 9.01 -4.76 15.26
CA ALA A 676 10.23 -5.33 14.70
C ALA A 676 10.06 -5.73 13.22
N GLU A 677 8.94 -6.34 12.86
CA GLU A 677 8.63 -6.68 11.46
C GLU A 677 8.41 -5.45 10.58
N THR A 678 7.78 -4.41 11.14
CA THR A 678 7.64 -3.11 10.46
C THR A 678 8.99 -2.47 10.23
N VAL A 679 9.86 -2.47 11.24
CA VAL A 679 11.22 -1.95 11.18
C VAL A 679 12.09 -2.74 10.20
N LEU A 680 12.01 -4.06 10.17
CA LEU A 680 12.71 -4.89 9.17
C LEU A 680 12.22 -4.64 7.75
N ARG A 681 10.91 -4.45 7.56
CA ARG A 681 10.35 -4.07 6.26
C ARG A 681 10.91 -2.73 5.82
N ASP A 682 10.94 -1.77 6.73
CA ASP A 682 11.53 -0.45 6.51
C ASP A 682 13.03 -0.60 6.17
N LEU A 683 13.79 -1.40 6.91
CA LEU A 683 15.21 -1.69 6.62
C LEU A 683 15.40 -2.34 5.24
N ARG A 684 14.55 -3.28 4.86
CA ARG A 684 14.61 -3.91 3.51
C ARG A 684 14.44 -2.86 2.42
N VAL A 685 13.50 -1.94 2.58
CA VAL A 685 13.28 -0.86 1.62
C VAL A 685 14.46 0.12 1.62
N LEU A 686 15.00 0.46 2.80
CA LEU A 686 16.19 1.30 2.95
C LEU A 686 17.43 0.69 2.28
N LEU A 687 17.67 -0.61 2.46
CA LEU A 687 18.78 -1.32 1.81
C LEU A 687 18.63 -1.34 0.28
N LEU A 688 17.41 -1.59 -0.19
CA LEU A 688 17.14 -1.70 -1.63
C LEU A 688 17.12 -0.35 -2.33
N ARG A 689 16.55 0.67 -1.70
CA ARG A 689 16.19 1.92 -2.37
C ARG A 689 16.81 3.17 -1.74
N GLY A 690 17.43 3.05 -0.58
CA GLY A 690 18.13 4.13 0.14
C GLY A 690 17.26 4.91 1.12
N SER A 691 15.94 4.68 1.16
CA SER A 691 14.99 5.57 1.87
C SER A 691 13.54 5.07 1.93
N LEU A 692 12.69 5.81 2.67
CA LEU A 692 11.28 5.50 2.94
C LEU A 692 10.46 6.79 3.06
N ASP A 693 9.56 7.10 2.13
CA ASP A 693 8.78 8.38 2.17
C ASP A 693 7.47 8.28 2.92
N THR A 694 7.11 7.11 3.44
CA THR A 694 5.99 7.08 4.39
C THR A 694 6.46 7.79 5.66
N PRO A 695 5.67 8.66 6.30
CA PRO A 695 6.02 9.10 7.65
C PRO A 695 6.05 7.89 8.60
N PRO A 696 6.91 7.88 9.63
CA PRO A 696 6.84 6.88 10.68
C PRO A 696 5.47 7.00 11.39
N GLY A 697 4.91 5.88 11.85
CA GLY A 697 3.74 5.93 12.73
C GLY A 697 4.09 6.44 14.12
N LEU A 698 3.16 6.31 15.08
CA LEU A 698 3.41 6.71 16.47
C LEU A 698 4.69 6.07 17.02
N GLN A 699 5.54 6.87 17.64
CA GLN A 699 6.76 6.43 18.31
C GLN A 699 6.58 6.41 19.84
N SER A 700 7.60 5.97 20.58
CA SER A 700 7.51 5.77 22.03
C SER A 700 7.11 7.03 22.82
N LEU A 701 7.59 8.22 22.44
CA LEU A 701 7.14 9.47 23.09
C LEU A 701 5.69 9.82 22.73
N ASP A 702 5.29 9.62 21.47
CA ASP A 702 3.92 9.90 21.02
C ASP A 702 2.90 8.98 21.73
N LEU A 703 3.27 7.72 21.97
CA LEU A 703 2.48 6.76 22.75
C LEU A 703 2.28 7.27 24.18
N ALA A 704 3.36 7.64 24.87
CA ALA A 704 3.30 8.15 26.24
C ALA A 704 2.52 9.47 26.37
N GLU A 705 2.46 10.29 25.32
CA GLU A 705 1.63 11.50 25.27
C GLU A 705 0.14 11.15 25.17
N ARG A 706 -0.22 10.21 24.28
CA ARG A 706 -1.61 9.75 24.13
C ARG A 706 -2.14 9.05 25.37
N GLU A 707 -1.31 8.23 26.00
CA GLU A 707 -1.60 7.47 27.23
C GLU A 707 -1.93 8.37 28.42
N ARG A 708 -1.28 9.54 28.53
CA ARG A 708 -1.59 10.55 29.55
C ARG A 708 -2.85 11.36 29.27
N GLY A 709 -3.22 11.50 28.01
CA GLY A 709 -4.37 12.29 27.58
C GLY A 709 -5.56 11.44 27.15
N VAL A 710 -5.63 11.19 25.85
CA VAL A 710 -6.82 10.65 25.18
C VAL A 710 -7.15 9.19 25.56
N GLU A 711 -6.16 8.42 26.02
CA GLU A 711 -6.33 6.98 26.31
C GLU A 711 -6.65 6.67 27.79
N ARG A 712 -6.55 7.66 28.70
CA ARG A 712 -6.80 7.45 30.14
C ARG A 712 -8.16 6.78 30.42
N ARG A 713 -9.23 7.27 29.80
CA ARG A 713 -10.59 6.70 29.91
C ARG A 713 -10.71 5.29 29.32
N ARG A 714 -9.83 4.89 28.40
CA ARG A 714 -9.77 3.50 27.91
C ARG A 714 -9.15 2.61 28.97
N SER A 715 -8.06 3.04 29.60
CA SER A 715 -7.44 2.30 30.72
C SER A 715 -8.42 2.03 31.85
N GLU A 716 -9.15 3.05 32.31
CA GLU A 716 -10.14 2.91 33.40
C GLU A 716 -11.17 1.80 33.07
N ARG A 717 -11.78 1.86 31.88
CA ARG A 717 -12.74 0.84 31.40
C ARG A 717 -12.11 -0.55 31.24
N ALA A 718 -10.84 -0.60 30.82
CA ALA A 718 -10.12 -1.85 30.66
C ALA A 718 -9.84 -2.50 32.03
N VAL A 719 -9.39 -1.74 33.02
CA VAL A 719 -9.19 -2.23 34.39
C VAL A 719 -10.52 -2.70 34.98
N GLU A 720 -11.61 -1.94 34.85
CA GLU A 720 -12.93 -2.40 35.28
C GLU A 720 -13.38 -3.70 34.61
N TYR A 721 -13.11 -3.85 33.31
CA TYR A 721 -13.38 -5.11 32.60
C TYR A 721 -12.58 -6.26 33.20
N TRP A 722 -11.29 -6.08 33.48
CA TRP A 722 -10.46 -7.09 34.11
C TRP A 722 -11.02 -7.56 35.45
N LEU A 723 -11.40 -6.63 36.33
CA LEU A 723 -11.97 -6.98 37.63
C LEU A 723 -13.28 -7.79 37.47
N ARG A 724 -14.15 -7.38 36.54
CA ARG A 724 -15.40 -8.11 36.25
C ARG A 724 -15.17 -9.50 35.65
N GLN A 725 -14.18 -9.66 34.77
CA GLN A 725 -13.89 -10.96 34.17
C GLN A 725 -13.24 -11.91 35.15
N PHE A 726 -12.42 -11.37 36.06
CA PHE A 726 -11.71 -12.15 37.07
C PHE A 726 -12.64 -12.67 38.17
N ASP A 727 -13.67 -11.90 38.52
CA ASP A 727 -14.65 -12.31 39.54
C ASP A 727 -15.35 -13.63 39.17
N GLY A 728 -15.24 -14.62 40.05
CA GLY A 728 -15.78 -15.98 39.86
C GLY A 728 -15.10 -16.82 38.76
N LEU A 729 -13.92 -16.41 38.28
CA LEU A 729 -13.18 -17.18 37.28
C LEU A 729 -12.41 -18.34 37.93
N THR A 730 -12.60 -19.56 37.41
CA THR A 730 -11.84 -20.73 37.87
C THR A 730 -10.47 -20.78 37.20
N ALA A 731 -9.42 -21.01 38.00
CA ALA A 731 -8.08 -21.20 37.48
C ALA A 731 -7.98 -22.49 36.64
N SER A 732 -7.37 -22.37 35.46
CA SER A 732 -7.26 -23.47 34.49
C SER A 732 -6.21 -24.50 34.90
N LEU A 733 -5.19 -24.10 35.66
CA LEU A 733 -4.08 -24.93 36.13
C LEU A 733 -3.79 -24.66 37.61
N SER A 734 -4.76 -24.93 38.49
CA SER A 734 -4.73 -24.55 39.92
C SER A 734 -3.73 -25.35 40.75
N ASP A 735 -3.84 -26.67 40.70
CA ASP A 735 -3.11 -27.59 41.59
C ASP A 735 -2.00 -28.35 40.85
N PRO A 736 -0.88 -28.64 41.52
CA PRO A 736 0.17 -29.46 40.94
C PRO A 736 -0.32 -30.90 40.78
N VAL A 737 -0.12 -31.48 39.59
CA VAL A 737 -0.57 -32.83 39.21
C VAL A 737 0.54 -33.88 39.33
N GLY A 738 1.76 -33.47 39.71
CA GLY A 738 2.89 -34.39 39.88
C GLY A 738 4.12 -33.72 40.51
N PRO A 739 5.18 -34.51 40.84
CA PRO A 739 6.46 -33.97 41.29
C PRO A 739 7.08 -33.09 40.20
N ALA A 740 8.08 -32.27 40.55
CA ALA A 740 8.79 -31.41 39.60
C ALA A 740 10.09 -32.09 39.11
N PRO A 741 10.06 -33.02 38.13
CA PRO A 741 11.29 -33.52 37.57
C PRO A 741 12.03 -32.37 36.88
N GLY A 742 13.33 -32.26 37.15
CA GLY A 742 14.17 -31.27 36.50
C GLY A 742 14.27 -31.54 35.00
N PRO A 743 14.19 -30.51 34.14
CA PRO A 743 14.01 -29.09 34.43
C PRO A 743 12.53 -28.68 34.60
N ARG A 744 12.26 -27.76 35.54
CA ARG A 744 10.90 -27.31 35.94
C ARG A 744 10.08 -26.73 34.79
N TYR A 745 10.67 -25.97 33.88
CA TYR A 745 9.94 -25.44 32.72
C TYR A 745 10.39 -26.13 31.43
N ARG A 746 9.50 -26.93 30.86
CA ARG A 746 9.73 -27.68 29.62
C ARG A 746 9.08 -26.98 28.44
N ARG A 747 9.68 -27.15 27.25
CA ARG A 747 9.22 -26.53 26.01
C ARG A 747 9.05 -27.56 24.91
N GLY A 748 7.81 -27.85 24.53
CA GLY A 748 7.49 -28.73 23.40
C GLY A 748 7.03 -27.91 22.20
N SER A 749 7.38 -28.34 21.01
CA SER A 749 7.00 -27.70 19.75
C SER A 749 6.41 -28.73 18.79
N LEU A 750 5.26 -28.42 18.20
CA LEU A 750 4.63 -29.17 17.13
C LEU A 750 4.56 -28.29 15.87
N VAL A 751 5.29 -28.65 14.82
CA VAL A 751 5.17 -28.03 13.50
C VAL A 751 4.17 -28.84 12.69
N SER A 752 2.98 -28.29 12.41
CA SER A 752 1.88 -29.00 11.78
C SER A 752 1.28 -28.28 10.56
N PRO A 753 1.37 -28.89 9.36
CA PRO A 753 0.58 -28.48 8.20
C PRO A 753 -0.94 -28.68 8.42
N ALA A 754 -1.31 -29.69 9.20
CA ALA A 754 -2.72 -30.01 9.48
C ALA A 754 -3.38 -28.88 10.27
N VAL A 755 -2.74 -28.37 11.33
CA VAL A 755 -3.22 -27.21 12.11
C VAL A 755 -3.40 -25.99 11.21
N HIS A 756 -2.46 -25.73 10.30
CA HIS A 756 -2.55 -24.61 9.36
C HIS A 756 -3.83 -24.66 8.50
N GLN A 757 -4.12 -25.83 7.92
CA GLN A 757 -5.27 -26.03 7.04
C GLN A 757 -6.58 -26.13 7.82
N ALA A 758 -6.60 -26.92 8.90
CA ALA A 758 -7.78 -27.18 9.72
C ALA A 758 -8.30 -25.90 10.39
N ALA A 759 -7.43 -25.08 10.98
CA ALA A 759 -7.85 -23.83 11.61
C ALA A 759 -8.49 -22.85 10.61
N ARG A 760 -8.05 -22.86 9.34
CA ARG A 760 -8.66 -22.06 8.26
C ARG A 760 -10.03 -22.61 7.84
N LEU A 761 -10.17 -23.92 7.75
CA LEU A 761 -11.44 -24.57 7.41
C LEU A 761 -12.48 -24.35 8.51
N VAL A 762 -12.12 -24.53 9.78
CA VAL A 762 -12.97 -24.23 10.94
C VAL A 762 -13.38 -22.75 10.95
N ALA A 763 -12.41 -21.86 10.74
CA ALA A 763 -12.65 -20.42 10.65
C ALA A 763 -13.68 -20.07 9.56
N ALA A 764 -13.52 -20.64 8.36
CA ALA A 764 -14.43 -20.45 7.24
C ALA A 764 -15.83 -21.02 7.53
N ARG A 765 -15.92 -22.25 8.03
CA ARG A 765 -17.18 -22.95 8.32
C ARG A 765 -18.02 -22.21 9.37
N HIS A 766 -17.39 -21.70 10.43
CA HIS A 766 -18.10 -21.10 11.56
C HIS A 766 -18.05 -19.56 11.57
N GLY A 767 -17.51 -18.93 10.53
CA GLY A 767 -17.43 -17.47 10.42
C GLY A 767 -16.61 -16.82 11.55
N VAL A 768 -15.52 -17.45 11.97
CA VAL A 768 -14.58 -16.94 13.00
C VAL A 768 -13.17 -16.76 12.41
N SER A 769 -12.20 -16.25 13.18
CA SER A 769 -10.80 -16.22 12.72
C SER A 769 -10.07 -17.52 13.05
N SER A 770 -8.96 -17.81 12.36
CA SER A 770 -8.13 -18.99 12.70
C SER A 770 -7.52 -18.87 14.10
N SER A 771 -7.27 -17.65 14.58
CA SER A 771 -6.86 -17.37 15.96
C SER A 771 -7.96 -17.69 16.96
N THR A 772 -9.22 -17.38 16.64
CA THR A 772 -10.38 -17.78 17.46
C THR A 772 -10.54 -19.31 17.49
N ALA A 773 -10.33 -19.99 16.37
CA ALA A 773 -10.36 -21.45 16.33
C ALA A 773 -9.27 -22.08 17.22
N LEU A 774 -8.04 -21.55 17.17
CA LEU A 774 -6.96 -21.97 18.07
C LEU A 774 -7.25 -21.67 19.54
N LEU A 775 -7.84 -20.51 19.85
CA LEU A 775 -8.27 -20.15 21.21
C LEU A 775 -9.30 -21.14 21.74
N ALA A 776 -10.34 -21.42 20.96
CA ALA A 776 -11.38 -22.38 21.34
C ALA A 776 -10.81 -23.79 21.52
N ALA A 777 -9.95 -24.25 20.59
CA ALA A 777 -9.35 -25.58 20.67
C ALA A 777 -8.39 -25.71 21.87
N THR A 778 -7.62 -24.67 22.16
CA THR A 778 -6.74 -24.62 23.33
C THR A 778 -7.55 -24.64 24.62
N ALA A 779 -8.63 -23.85 24.71
CA ALA A 779 -9.55 -23.88 25.85
C ALA A 779 -10.20 -25.25 26.04
N ALA A 780 -10.66 -25.87 24.95
CA ALA A 780 -11.30 -27.17 24.98
C ALA A 780 -10.37 -28.26 25.53
N VAL A 781 -9.10 -28.27 25.09
CA VAL A 781 -8.12 -29.26 25.56
C VAL A 781 -7.64 -28.98 26.99
N LEU A 782 -7.57 -27.70 27.40
CA LEU A 782 -7.24 -27.32 28.78
C LEU A 782 -8.36 -27.68 29.77
N SER A 783 -9.62 -27.52 29.37
CA SER A 783 -10.80 -27.71 30.22
C SER A 783 -11.53 -29.02 29.90
N ALA A 784 -10.80 -30.05 29.47
CA ALA A 784 -11.35 -31.38 29.23
C ALA A 784 -11.81 -32.08 30.54
N ASP A 785 -11.40 -31.58 31.70
CA ASP A 785 -11.85 -32.08 33.00
C ASP A 785 -13.30 -31.61 33.31
N PRO A 786 -14.21 -32.51 33.71
CA PRO A 786 -15.65 -32.26 33.75
C PRO A 786 -16.15 -31.26 34.82
N GLY A 787 -15.26 -30.68 35.63
CA GLY A 787 -15.59 -29.83 36.77
C GLY A 787 -15.50 -28.31 36.54
N GLN A 788 -15.05 -27.84 35.37
CA GLN A 788 -14.87 -26.40 35.11
C GLN A 788 -16.04 -25.81 34.30
N ASP A 789 -16.85 -24.97 34.95
CA ASP A 789 -17.94 -24.23 34.28
C ASP A 789 -17.44 -22.98 33.54
N THR A 790 -16.22 -22.54 33.83
CA THR A 790 -15.57 -21.44 33.11
C THR A 790 -14.11 -21.75 32.83
N CYS A 791 -13.60 -21.24 31.72
CA CYS A 791 -12.18 -21.33 31.36
C CYS A 791 -11.60 -19.93 31.13
N GLY A 792 -10.56 -19.61 31.90
CA GLY A 792 -9.77 -18.40 31.72
C GLY A 792 -8.57 -18.63 30.80
N ILE A 793 -8.47 -17.84 29.74
CA ILE A 793 -7.26 -17.77 28.90
C ILE A 793 -6.81 -16.32 28.79
N VAL A 794 -5.53 -16.07 29.06
CA VAL A 794 -4.92 -14.77 28.84
C VAL A 794 -4.38 -14.72 27.41
N VAL A 795 -4.90 -13.80 26.60
CA VAL A 795 -4.43 -13.56 25.24
C VAL A 795 -3.49 -12.36 25.19
N MET A 796 -2.64 -12.28 24.17
CA MET A 796 -1.84 -11.07 23.90
C MET A 796 -2.42 -10.30 22.73
N ALA A 797 -2.74 -9.03 22.94
CA ALA A 797 -3.23 -8.11 21.92
C ALA A 797 -2.10 -7.19 21.47
N ASN A 798 -1.93 -7.02 20.15
CA ASN A 798 -0.95 -6.07 19.60
C ASN A 798 -1.41 -4.60 19.70
N ASN A 799 -2.70 -4.38 20.00
CA ASN A 799 -3.36 -3.06 20.13
C ASN A 799 -3.25 -2.13 18.90
N ARG A 800 -2.85 -2.65 17.73
CA ARG A 800 -2.72 -1.88 16.47
C ARG A 800 -4.01 -1.78 15.66
N PHE A 801 -5.09 -2.41 16.13
CA PHE A 801 -6.45 -2.15 15.64
C PHE A 801 -7.01 -0.83 16.19
N LEU A 802 -6.32 -0.19 17.14
CA LEU A 802 -6.71 1.12 17.66
C LEU A 802 -6.47 2.21 16.59
N PRO A 803 -7.37 3.19 16.46
CA PRO A 803 -7.22 4.25 15.46
C PRO A 803 -5.88 5.00 15.55
N GLY A 804 -5.08 4.93 14.49
CA GLY A 804 -3.76 5.58 14.37
C GLY A 804 -2.58 4.80 14.97
N TYR A 805 -2.80 3.58 15.45
CA TYR A 805 -1.74 2.71 16.00
C TYR A 805 -1.25 1.65 15.00
N ASP A 806 -1.87 1.54 13.82
CA ASP A 806 -1.59 0.55 12.77
C ASP A 806 -0.11 0.53 12.35
N ARG A 807 0.58 1.67 12.42
CA ARG A 807 2.00 1.81 12.09
C ARG A 807 2.87 2.18 13.29
N ALA A 808 2.36 2.03 14.52
CA ALA A 808 3.09 2.37 15.72
C ALA A 808 4.36 1.51 15.87
N VAL A 809 5.50 2.17 16.05
CA VAL A 809 6.79 1.55 16.32
C VAL A 809 7.13 1.86 17.77
N GLY A 810 6.90 0.86 18.61
CA GLY A 810 6.90 0.97 20.06
C GLY A 810 6.45 -0.38 20.63
N THR A 811 6.57 -0.53 21.94
CA THR A 811 5.94 -1.64 22.64
C THR A 811 4.50 -1.25 22.95
N VAL A 812 3.55 -1.83 22.20
CA VAL A 812 2.10 -1.54 22.35
C VAL A 812 1.33 -2.79 22.77
N ASN A 813 1.95 -3.97 22.59
CA ASN A 813 1.31 -5.22 22.96
C ASN A 813 1.08 -5.30 24.47
N GLN A 814 -0.10 -5.77 24.84
CA GLN A 814 -0.50 -6.00 26.23
C GLN A 814 -1.41 -7.23 26.31
N ILE A 815 -1.64 -7.72 27.52
CA ILE A 815 -2.44 -8.92 27.75
C ILE A 815 -3.93 -8.56 27.87
N GLY A 816 -4.81 -9.52 27.60
CA GLY A 816 -6.26 -9.42 27.78
C GLY A 816 -6.82 -10.75 28.31
N LEU A 817 -7.86 -10.70 29.13
CA LEU A 817 -8.49 -11.90 29.69
C LEU A 817 -9.74 -12.31 28.91
N CYS A 818 -9.69 -13.53 28.38
CA CYS A 818 -10.85 -14.23 27.83
C CYS A 818 -11.44 -15.12 28.92
N ARG A 819 -12.70 -14.87 29.31
CA ARG A 819 -13.52 -15.80 30.10
C ARG A 819 -14.46 -16.53 29.15
N LEU A 820 -14.31 -17.85 29.09
CA LEU A 820 -15.16 -18.73 28.29
C LEU A 820 -16.13 -19.44 29.21
N ASP A 821 -17.42 -19.40 28.86
CA ASP A 821 -18.49 -20.09 29.57
C ASP A 821 -18.66 -21.52 29.01
N LEU A 822 -18.52 -22.51 29.89
CA LEU A 822 -18.60 -23.94 29.63
C LEU A 822 -19.69 -24.62 30.49
N ALA A 823 -20.50 -23.87 31.23
CA ALA A 823 -21.42 -24.40 32.24
C ALA A 823 -22.44 -25.39 31.66
N ASP A 824 -22.95 -25.12 30.47
CA ASP A 824 -23.90 -25.98 29.73
C ASP A 824 -23.23 -27.05 28.88
N ARG A 825 -21.90 -27.22 29.02
CA ARG A 825 -21.09 -28.22 28.31
C ARG A 825 -21.29 -28.16 26.78
N PRO A 826 -21.00 -27.00 26.16
CA PRO A 826 -21.34 -26.76 24.76
C PRO A 826 -20.53 -27.65 23.81
N GLY A 827 -21.09 -28.00 22.66
CA GLY A 827 -20.32 -28.58 21.57
C GLY A 827 -19.25 -27.61 21.05
N PHE A 828 -18.24 -28.11 20.33
CA PHE A 828 -17.14 -27.25 19.84
C PHE A 828 -17.64 -26.15 18.90
N ALA A 829 -18.64 -26.45 18.06
CA ALA A 829 -19.30 -25.49 17.19
C ALA A 829 -19.97 -24.33 17.96
N GLU A 830 -20.50 -24.61 19.16
CA GLU A 830 -21.13 -23.62 20.05
C GLU A 830 -20.10 -22.85 20.88
N LEU A 831 -18.95 -23.47 21.19
CA LEU A 831 -17.83 -22.81 21.85
C LEU A 831 -17.15 -21.76 20.96
N LEU A 832 -17.04 -21.98 19.65
CA LEU A 832 -16.42 -21.05 18.70
C LEU A 832 -16.98 -19.62 18.73
N PRO A 833 -18.30 -19.37 18.64
CA PRO A 833 -18.86 -18.03 18.77
C PRO A 833 -18.67 -17.43 20.17
N ARG A 834 -18.68 -18.24 21.24
CA ARG A 834 -18.35 -17.77 22.60
C ARG A 834 -16.89 -17.30 22.68
N ALA A 835 -15.97 -18.08 22.13
CA ALA A 835 -14.56 -17.73 22.04
C ALA A 835 -14.32 -16.48 21.19
N ARG A 836 -15.06 -16.31 20.09
CA ARG A 836 -15.00 -15.09 19.27
C ARG A 836 -15.40 -13.86 20.10
N ARG A 837 -16.52 -13.94 20.82
CA ARG A 837 -17.01 -12.83 21.66
C ARG A 837 -16.02 -12.50 22.76
N ALA A 838 -15.57 -13.50 23.52
CA ALA A 838 -14.59 -13.33 24.59
C ALA A 838 -13.28 -12.72 24.09
N ALA A 839 -12.76 -13.18 22.94
CA ALA A 839 -11.55 -12.60 22.34
C ALA A 839 -11.74 -11.13 21.94
N LEU A 840 -12.85 -10.78 21.29
CA LEU A 840 -13.13 -9.39 20.90
C LEU A 840 -13.29 -8.48 22.12
N ASP A 841 -13.95 -8.95 23.17
CA ASP A 841 -14.10 -8.20 24.42
C ASP A 841 -12.76 -8.06 25.15
N ALA A 842 -11.94 -9.10 25.20
CA ALA A 842 -10.57 -9.03 25.71
C ALA A 842 -9.73 -8.03 24.93
N TYR A 843 -9.74 -8.06 23.59
CA TYR A 843 -8.99 -7.12 22.75
C TYR A 843 -9.43 -5.67 22.98
N ARG A 844 -10.73 -5.39 23.08
CA ARG A 844 -11.24 -4.03 23.36
C ARG A 844 -10.72 -3.44 24.68
N HIS A 845 -10.37 -4.30 25.63
CA HIS A 845 -9.93 -3.94 26.98
C HIS A 845 -8.48 -4.35 27.29
N ALA A 846 -7.69 -4.69 26.26
CA ALA A 846 -6.31 -5.10 26.42
C ALA A 846 -5.31 -3.93 26.46
N TYR A 847 -5.77 -2.68 26.31
CA TYR A 847 -4.90 -1.49 26.35
C TYR A 847 -5.19 -0.62 27.58
N TYR A 848 -4.29 -0.64 28.56
CA TYR A 848 -4.47 -0.04 29.88
C TYR A 848 -3.14 0.38 30.53
N ASP A 849 -3.22 1.24 31.55
CA ASP A 849 -2.09 1.60 32.40
C ASP A 849 -1.74 0.41 33.31
N PRO A 850 -0.55 -0.18 33.15
CA PRO A 850 -0.19 -1.33 33.94
C PRO A 850 -0.10 -1.05 35.44
N ALA A 851 0.17 0.20 35.86
CA ALA A 851 0.20 0.57 37.27
C ALA A 851 -1.22 0.64 37.87
N ALA A 852 -2.20 1.12 37.10
CA ALA A 852 -3.60 1.14 37.52
C ALA A 852 -4.17 -0.28 37.66
N PHE A 853 -3.79 -1.17 36.74
CA PHE A 853 -4.14 -2.58 36.82
C PHE A 853 -3.57 -3.23 38.09
N GLU A 854 -2.29 -3.00 38.39
CA GLU A 854 -1.65 -3.55 39.59
C GLU A 854 -2.33 -3.06 40.87
N GLN A 855 -2.53 -1.75 40.99
CA GLN A 855 -3.20 -1.15 42.14
C GLN A 855 -4.59 -1.77 42.34
N ALA A 856 -5.37 -1.91 41.28
CA ALA A 856 -6.72 -2.46 41.37
C ALA A 856 -6.75 -3.92 41.86
N PHE A 857 -5.80 -4.76 41.44
CA PHE A 857 -5.71 -6.14 41.95
C PHE A 857 -5.15 -6.20 43.38
N THR A 858 -4.21 -5.31 43.72
CA THR A 858 -3.70 -5.18 45.09
C THR A 858 -4.77 -4.70 46.06
N ASP A 859 -5.65 -3.79 45.65
CA ASP A 859 -6.80 -3.33 46.45
C ASP A 859 -7.81 -4.46 46.72
N LEU A 860 -7.90 -5.45 45.82
CA LEU A 860 -8.67 -6.68 46.02
C LEU A 860 -7.94 -7.75 46.86
N GLY A 861 -6.73 -7.45 47.36
CA GLY A 861 -5.93 -8.38 48.17
C GLY A 861 -5.18 -9.43 47.34
N HIS A 862 -5.07 -9.25 46.03
CA HIS A 862 -4.30 -10.13 45.16
C HIS A 862 -2.89 -9.59 44.89
N ASP A 863 -1.91 -10.49 44.84
CA ASP A 863 -0.60 -10.18 44.29
C ASP A 863 -0.67 -10.17 42.77
N HIS A 864 -0.60 -8.98 42.16
CA HIS A 864 -0.67 -8.79 40.71
C HIS A 864 0.38 -9.60 39.92
N ARG A 865 1.50 -9.98 40.55
CA ARG A 865 2.58 -10.75 39.92
C ARG A 865 2.21 -12.21 39.73
N SER A 866 1.40 -12.77 40.63
CA SER A 866 1.07 -14.19 40.65
C SER A 866 -0.40 -14.49 40.40
N VAL A 867 -1.29 -13.49 40.51
CA VAL A 867 -2.75 -13.65 40.38
C VAL A 867 -3.19 -14.26 39.05
N LEU A 868 -2.43 -14.01 37.96
CA LEU A 868 -2.73 -14.57 36.64
C LEU A 868 -1.93 -15.83 36.30
N ALA A 869 -0.95 -16.22 37.13
CA ALA A 869 -0.11 -17.39 36.87
C ALA A 869 -0.88 -18.71 36.68
N PRO A 870 -2.03 -18.96 37.34
CA PRO A 870 -2.84 -20.15 37.14
C PRO A 870 -3.52 -20.29 35.77
N PHE A 871 -3.55 -19.24 34.94
CA PHE A 871 -4.18 -19.29 33.62
C PHE A 871 -3.17 -19.65 32.52
N CYS A 872 -3.68 -20.24 31.44
CA CYS A 872 -2.89 -20.43 30.24
C CYS A 872 -2.82 -19.12 29.44
N TYR A 873 -1.62 -18.81 28.95
CA TYR A 873 -1.39 -17.69 28.05
C TYR A 873 -1.37 -18.16 26.60
N LEU A 874 -2.28 -17.68 25.76
CA LEU A 874 -2.27 -17.93 24.32
C LEU A 874 -1.72 -16.72 23.57
N ASN A 875 -0.56 -16.88 22.96
CA ASN A 875 0.11 -15.85 22.17
C ASN A 875 0.17 -16.27 20.69
N ASP A 876 -0.80 -15.82 19.90
CA ASP A 876 -0.79 -16.00 18.45
C ASP A 876 -0.02 -14.83 17.80
N ILE A 877 1.24 -15.08 17.41
CA ILE A 877 2.13 -14.07 16.82
C ILE A 877 2.26 -14.22 15.30
N ARG A 878 1.41 -15.05 14.70
CA ARG A 878 1.34 -15.17 13.25
C ARG A 878 0.93 -13.84 12.65
N LEU A 879 1.66 -13.40 11.63
CA LEU A 879 1.32 -12.16 10.93
C LEU A 879 0.19 -12.50 9.97
N SER A 880 -1.02 -11.99 10.24
CA SER A 880 -2.20 -12.30 9.43
C SER A 880 -1.93 -12.04 7.94
N HIS A 881 -1.73 -13.11 7.17
CA HIS A 881 -1.94 -13.06 5.73
C HIS A 881 -3.44 -12.91 5.52
N ASP A 882 -3.83 -11.97 4.66
CA ASP A 882 -5.21 -11.79 4.20
C ASP A 882 -5.87 -13.15 4.07
N VAL A 883 -6.96 -13.32 4.82
CA VAL A 883 -7.91 -14.40 4.58
C VAL A 883 -8.50 -14.10 3.21
N GLY A 884 -7.84 -14.58 2.16
CA GLY A 884 -8.48 -14.80 0.88
C GLY A 884 -9.63 -15.74 1.15
N THR A 885 -10.85 -15.20 1.16
CA THR A 885 -12.06 -15.95 0.90
C THR A 885 -11.98 -16.37 -0.57
N ASP A 886 -11.23 -17.45 -0.84
CA ASP A 886 -11.63 -18.47 -1.82
C ASP A 886 -10.71 -19.69 -1.88
N ALA A 887 -11.33 -20.86 -1.63
CA ALA A 887 -11.20 -22.16 -2.30
C ALA A 887 -11.73 -23.23 -1.34
N ALA A 888 -12.45 -24.22 -1.86
CA ALA A 888 -12.70 -25.46 -1.10
C ALA A 888 -11.36 -25.96 -0.57
N GLY A 889 -11.24 -26.11 0.76
CA GLY A 889 -10.02 -26.63 1.37
C GLY A 889 -9.70 -28.05 0.91
N PRO A 890 -8.57 -28.63 1.35
CA PRO A 890 -8.33 -30.05 1.13
C PRO A 890 -9.55 -30.86 1.59
N ASP A 891 -9.91 -31.89 0.82
CA ASP A 891 -10.91 -32.85 1.30
C ASP A 891 -10.44 -33.54 2.59
N GLU A 892 -11.34 -34.25 3.24
CA GLU A 892 -11.07 -34.86 4.54
C GLU A 892 -9.89 -35.82 4.52
N ALA A 893 -9.77 -36.63 3.47
CA ALA A 893 -8.67 -37.59 3.33
C ALA A 893 -7.32 -36.86 3.17
N ALA A 894 -7.27 -35.83 2.34
CA ALA A 894 -6.09 -35.01 2.11
C ALA A 894 -5.66 -34.28 3.38
N LEU A 895 -6.59 -33.69 4.15
CA LEU A 895 -6.25 -33.03 5.41
C LEU A 895 -5.71 -34.02 6.43
N ARG A 896 -6.38 -35.17 6.62
CA ARG A 896 -5.94 -36.20 7.58
C ARG A 896 -4.56 -36.76 7.22
N ALA A 897 -4.25 -36.91 5.93
CA ALA A 897 -2.93 -37.34 5.49
C ALA A 897 -1.81 -36.35 5.87
N THR A 898 -2.12 -35.06 6.07
CA THR A 898 -1.11 -34.07 6.50
C THR A 898 -0.73 -34.18 7.98
N VAL A 899 -1.55 -34.80 8.83
CA VAL A 899 -1.26 -35.02 10.26
C VAL A 899 0.05 -35.81 10.44
N ALA A 900 0.27 -36.82 9.59
CA ALA A 900 1.48 -37.63 9.60
C ALA A 900 2.76 -36.84 9.27
N ARG A 901 2.63 -35.65 8.66
CA ARG A 901 3.76 -34.75 8.38
C ARG A 901 4.07 -33.80 9.54
N GLY A 902 3.22 -33.79 10.58
CA GLY A 902 3.42 -32.98 11.76
C GLY A 902 4.53 -33.56 12.64
N ALA A 903 5.53 -32.74 12.98
CA ALA A 903 6.69 -33.17 13.76
C ALA A 903 6.72 -32.49 15.14
N PHE A 904 6.80 -33.30 16.19
CA PHE A 904 7.04 -32.83 17.55
C PHE A 904 8.54 -32.82 17.88
N ARG A 905 8.98 -31.82 18.64
CA ARG A 905 10.35 -31.73 19.16
C ARG A 905 10.38 -31.04 20.52
N TRP A 906 11.30 -31.48 21.37
CA TRP A 906 11.68 -30.72 22.56
C TRP A 906 12.55 -29.54 22.17
N ARG A 907 12.35 -28.40 22.83
CA ARG A 907 13.23 -27.23 22.79
C ARG A 907 14.01 -27.12 24.10
N GLU A 908 15.02 -26.27 24.09
CA GLU A 908 15.81 -25.97 25.29
C GLU A 908 14.89 -25.57 26.45
N PRO A 909 15.04 -26.20 27.63
CA PRO A 909 14.23 -25.90 28.81
C PRO A 909 14.54 -24.49 29.34
N LEU A 910 13.70 -24.01 30.25
CA LEU A 910 13.94 -22.75 30.95
C LEU A 910 14.12 -23.03 32.45
N ASP A 911 15.06 -22.33 33.07
CA ASP A 911 15.21 -22.37 34.53
C ASP A 911 14.12 -21.53 35.22
N GLN A 912 13.70 -20.44 34.57
CA GLN A 912 12.69 -19.52 35.06
C GLN A 912 11.72 -19.11 33.95
N PHE A 913 10.45 -18.97 34.31
CA PHE A 913 9.39 -18.50 33.42
C PHE A 913 8.25 -17.92 34.28
N ALA A 914 7.63 -16.82 33.83
CA ALA A 914 6.64 -16.09 34.62
C ALA A 914 5.27 -16.80 34.71
N TRP A 915 4.98 -17.75 33.80
CA TRP A 915 3.66 -18.35 33.65
C TRP A 915 3.70 -19.86 33.89
N ARG A 916 2.60 -20.46 34.39
CA ARG A 916 2.51 -21.92 34.51
C ARG A 916 2.39 -22.59 33.15
N CYS A 917 1.69 -21.97 32.20
CA CYS A 917 1.56 -22.48 30.85
C CYS A 917 1.42 -21.33 29.85
N ARG A 918 2.15 -21.42 28.73
CA ARG A 918 1.94 -20.58 27.56
C ARG A 918 1.91 -21.45 26.30
N VAL A 919 0.88 -21.25 25.49
CA VAL A 919 0.80 -21.71 24.10
C VAL A 919 1.16 -20.54 23.18
N GLN A 920 2.10 -20.75 22.26
CA GLN A 920 2.47 -19.78 21.25
C GLN A 920 2.22 -20.37 19.86
N ALA A 921 1.54 -19.63 18.99
CA ALA A 921 1.38 -19.99 17.59
C ALA A 921 2.30 -19.13 16.72
N LEU A 922 3.16 -19.78 15.93
CA LEU A 922 4.10 -19.14 15.01
C LEU A 922 3.84 -19.59 13.57
N ASP A 923 4.19 -18.74 12.61
CA ASP A 923 4.22 -19.11 11.20
C ASP A 923 5.41 -20.04 10.93
N ALA A 924 5.15 -21.14 10.24
CA ALA A 924 6.16 -22.04 9.70
C ALA A 924 5.90 -22.25 8.19
N PRO A 925 6.92 -22.51 7.35
CA PRO A 925 6.71 -22.72 5.93
C PRO A 925 5.68 -23.83 5.64
N GLY A 926 4.50 -23.45 5.13
CA GLY A 926 3.39 -24.37 4.86
C GLY A 926 2.75 -25.01 6.10
N ALA A 927 3.02 -24.50 7.29
CA ALA A 927 2.59 -25.08 8.57
C ALA A 927 2.33 -24.01 9.64
N VAL A 928 1.81 -24.42 10.79
CA VAL A 928 1.81 -23.63 12.02
C VAL A 928 2.71 -24.36 13.03
N GLU A 929 3.60 -23.64 13.69
CA GLU A 929 4.32 -24.17 14.86
C GLU A 929 3.57 -23.77 16.13
N LEU A 930 3.07 -24.77 16.87
CA LEU A 930 2.52 -24.59 18.20
C LEU A 930 3.60 -24.93 19.23
N VAL A 931 3.93 -23.97 20.10
CA VAL A 931 4.91 -24.16 21.16
C VAL A 931 4.24 -24.03 22.51
N VAL A 932 4.37 -25.05 23.35
CA VAL A 932 3.98 -25.00 24.76
C VAL A 932 5.22 -24.80 25.61
N THR A 933 5.23 -23.75 26.43
CA THR A 933 6.14 -23.62 27.58
C THR A 933 5.33 -23.89 28.84
N ALA A 934 5.72 -24.89 29.64
CA ALA A 934 4.94 -25.34 30.79
C ALA A 934 5.80 -25.61 32.02
N ASP A 935 5.31 -25.18 33.19
CA ASP A 935 5.76 -25.65 34.50
C ASP A 935 5.27 -27.09 34.69
N THR A 936 6.21 -28.04 34.75
CA THR A 936 5.94 -29.48 34.76
C THR A 936 5.15 -29.94 35.98
N ARG A 937 5.09 -29.12 37.04
CA ARG A 937 4.22 -29.40 38.20
C ARG A 937 2.74 -29.34 37.84
N TYR A 938 2.36 -28.52 36.86
CA TYR A 938 0.96 -28.30 36.48
C TYR A 938 0.61 -28.92 35.13
N LEU A 939 1.56 -28.95 34.19
CA LEU A 939 1.43 -29.69 32.93
C LEU A 939 2.69 -30.55 32.72
N PRO A 940 2.65 -31.82 33.16
CA PRO A 940 3.77 -32.76 33.07
C PRO A 940 4.32 -32.91 31.65
N ALA A 941 5.60 -33.22 31.53
CA ALA A 941 6.29 -33.27 30.24
C ALA A 941 5.66 -34.29 29.28
N GLU A 942 5.22 -35.43 29.80
CA GLU A 942 4.50 -36.48 29.10
C GLU A 942 3.14 -36.02 28.56
N ARG A 943 2.53 -34.97 29.11
CA ARG A 943 1.28 -34.38 28.63
C ARG A 943 1.47 -33.28 27.59
N VAL A 944 2.69 -32.78 27.39
CA VAL A 944 2.95 -31.64 26.46
C VAL A 944 2.67 -32.00 25.00
N GLU A 945 3.19 -33.13 24.52
CA GLU A 945 2.90 -33.57 23.14
C GLU A 945 1.42 -33.97 22.98
N PRO A 946 0.82 -34.80 23.86
CA PRO A 946 -0.61 -35.09 23.81
C PRO A 946 -1.50 -33.84 23.81
N PHE A 947 -1.14 -32.81 24.57
CA PHE A 947 -1.85 -31.53 24.59
C PHE A 947 -1.85 -30.86 23.20
N LEU A 948 -0.67 -30.72 22.57
CA LEU A 948 -0.55 -30.11 21.24
C LEU A 948 -1.25 -30.95 20.16
N ARG A 949 -1.14 -32.28 20.25
CA ARG A 949 -1.82 -33.21 19.34
C ARG A 949 -3.33 -33.20 19.54
N GLY A 950 -3.81 -32.98 20.77
CA GLY A 950 -5.23 -32.78 21.07
C GLY A 950 -5.80 -31.56 20.37
N VAL A 951 -5.07 -30.43 20.39
CA VAL A 951 -5.46 -29.21 19.66
C VAL A 951 -5.50 -29.46 18.14
N GLU A 952 -4.49 -30.14 17.59
CA GLU A 952 -4.45 -30.55 16.18
C GLU A 952 -5.64 -31.44 15.81
N ALA A 953 -5.89 -32.50 16.58
CA ALA A 953 -6.93 -33.48 16.30
C ALA A 953 -8.33 -32.87 16.39
N LEU A 954 -8.59 -32.03 17.39
CA LEU A 954 -9.88 -31.34 17.54
C LEU A 954 -10.16 -30.40 16.36
N LEU A 955 -9.16 -29.65 15.90
CA LEU A 955 -9.32 -28.77 14.73
C LEU A 955 -9.54 -29.56 13.44
N VAL A 956 -8.79 -30.65 13.23
CA VAL A 956 -8.94 -31.53 12.06
C VAL A 956 -10.34 -32.13 12.00
N GLU A 957 -10.88 -32.56 13.15
CA GLU A 957 -12.23 -33.10 13.23
C GLU A 957 -13.30 -32.02 12.98
N ALA A 958 -13.16 -30.88 13.67
CA ALA A 958 -14.07 -29.74 13.55
C ALA A 958 -14.13 -29.12 12.14
N ALA A 959 -13.08 -29.33 11.32
CA ALA A 959 -13.07 -28.89 9.94
C ALA A 959 -14.20 -29.53 9.10
N PHE A 960 -14.61 -30.76 9.42
CA PHE A 960 -15.56 -31.54 8.62
C PHE A 960 -16.84 -31.91 9.34
N ARG A 961 -16.86 -31.95 10.67
CA ARG A 961 -18.09 -32.25 11.44
C ARG A 961 -18.16 -31.50 12.77
N ASP A 962 -19.34 -31.47 13.37
CA ASP A 962 -19.50 -30.89 14.70
C ASP A 962 -18.99 -31.90 15.75
N VAL A 963 -18.25 -31.41 16.75
CA VAL A 963 -17.68 -32.23 17.83
C VAL A 963 -18.47 -31.95 19.12
N PRO A 964 -19.29 -32.89 19.63
CA PRO A 964 -20.07 -32.67 20.86
C PRO A 964 -19.15 -32.67 22.10
N TRP A 965 -19.70 -32.27 23.25
CA TRP A 965 -19.05 -32.49 24.54
C TRP A 965 -19.21 -33.96 24.99
N PRO A 966 -18.18 -34.59 25.61
CA PRO A 966 -16.81 -34.08 25.79
C PRO A 966 -16.09 -33.98 24.45
N TRP A 967 -15.27 -32.94 24.26
CA TRP A 967 -14.57 -32.62 22.99
C TRP A 967 -13.45 -33.62 22.64
N SER A 968 -13.77 -34.92 22.57
CA SER A 968 -12.84 -35.99 22.21
C SER A 968 -12.83 -36.20 20.70
N PRO A 969 -11.67 -36.09 20.03
CA PRO A 969 -11.53 -36.41 18.60
C PRO A 969 -11.59 -37.93 18.32
N PHE A 970 -11.56 -38.78 19.35
CA PHE A 970 -11.70 -40.23 19.23
C PHE A 970 -12.86 -40.71 20.13
N PRO A 971 -14.05 -40.95 19.58
CA PRO A 971 -15.13 -41.57 20.35
C PRO A 971 -14.69 -42.99 20.76
N GLY A 972 -14.40 -43.21 22.04
CA GLY A 972 -14.19 -44.56 22.62
C GLY A 972 -12.85 -44.88 23.28
N ARG A 973 -11.91 -43.93 23.46
CA ARG A 973 -10.77 -44.13 24.38
C ARG A 973 -11.00 -43.39 25.69
N ASP A 974 -11.03 -44.15 26.77
CA ASP A 974 -11.16 -43.67 28.15
C ASP A 974 -9.99 -42.71 28.50
N PRO A 975 -10.19 -41.60 29.23
CA PRO A 975 -9.14 -40.61 29.51
C PRO A 975 -7.99 -41.11 30.40
N ALA A 976 -8.06 -42.35 30.91
CA ALA A 976 -7.12 -42.95 31.84
C ALA A 976 -6.11 -43.93 31.19
N GLY A 977 -5.97 -43.92 29.86
CA GLY A 977 -5.13 -44.87 29.10
C GLY A 977 -3.90 -44.25 28.44
#